data_AF-A0A1M6F653-F1
#
_entry.id   AF-A0A1M6F653-F1
#
_cell.length_a   1.000
_cell.length_b   1.000
_cell.length_c   1.000
_cell.angle_alpha   90.00
_cell.angle_beta   90.00
_cell.angle_gamma   90.00
#
_symmetry.space_group_name_H-M   'P 1'
#
loop_
_entity.id
_entity.type
_entity.pdbx_description
1 polymer ?
#
loop_
_entity_poly.entity_id
_entity_poly.type
_entity_poly.pdbx_seq_one_letter_code
_entity_poly.pdbx_strand_id
1 'polypeptide(L)'
;MKKNYLLLLLLVVSFAKAQVNYDNVLNLLINNKRNEARALFDKQFGKIKSTNIDLLFLDAFLDEESGRIDFDEELIRSLEKLPNSEYYIAPFINRSFILSDVKEGMFNDLTYKKIDFLSNSPKFKDLAIVKYKKAIFERIRHLKEKSIQSFDDLGTIKSWQFCGVFENLNSSGLDIDYEPEMYAKNDKLFDANSNGKVGWYNPKKSQNEAYHFFGNESEYGAGIIYAQTFINSNEAKKYLLSFGANKGLKIFLNDKEVYYNQDIKRTNLDAYTIRIPLEKGFNRLLFKIELSNGGDYFSASIKDLEGKTASDLSFSNTYKPYYIATKDYNDIEEIPLYFEKYFDDLVKNNPNNILYKIFQFSAYEANYKKVKAFEALEGLNEKYPKSSFVNNYFVKYYNLLGDESQKIDEINKNFETNDPEYYVNSLNKLTDSEWLKSAQISELERYRDISKKYKQRYVELMFDFIIKSRQGDINEMISQLDQLVIDSYNNEKILILATNLRYKLKNDTDKAIATFENLLKEKDIYEVSNTLSAHYKALNRKADVEKIIKEQILNHPHLNDFRTNYVDFLIKENKYDEALKLLNENLEYFPYSFVTLENKGLVYGLQKNEKEAANYIRQSLEHNSGNSNLRKKLYDITKTPDEIEQVATKNIYDLVKKRRNSSLKTDYGVVTLLDEYIVNVLPEGGRKEKVTFLYEIVNENGIENLKEYSLNSDFSILKSEAIKKDGSLVPAEKGDNTLVFSNLQIGDVVHISYENFDNRSGRFYRDFNISCYFNNSYPSVETIFGIIHIPSLNYQSHFTNGEIPSSTTKVNGKIVTIWKKNNIPGIPNEESYSPIFSDITNNLRVGTIKSWKDISNWYADLVKKNLKTDKITLNTFKQIFPNGLDGLSQQEKAFSIYKYIESNINYSSLDFRQSGYVPQKPSKTIQTKLGDCKDVSTLFVVLSELAGLKSNLVLVLTNDNGYKNMKLPTTDFNHCIVKTVIDGNDVFLELTDKYLPFRALPLSLYKANALVISFDKIENEKAQIINIPFDNATSNISKIYSEVLISDKGKTFINKHVIQGSGKSYYNELFSNATTEDVRKKELESNFNSRLKKVISLEYIKLLSNQVFDNEITYESKFFISENIQKVGNLKIANIPFIDNIYTRDIIATESRTFDINYISYENNNQYDSEVILKIPEDKVFSELPQSKTFSFKNHNYSIAYQLVDKHTLKVNRKANLSWDNITTNEYLDYKKFVEGVIEAEEQVVGFK
;
A
#
# COMPACT_ATOMS: atom_id res chain seq x y z
N MET A 1 -71.78 -9.64 50.39
CA MET A 1 -70.77 -10.26 49.52
C MET A 1 -70.27 -9.26 48.48
N LYS A 2 -69.14 -8.58 48.73
CA LYS A 2 -68.35 -7.76 47.77
C LYS A 2 -67.30 -6.96 48.57
N LYS A 3 -66.13 -7.56 48.87
CA LYS A 3 -64.93 -6.81 49.30
C LYS A 3 -63.58 -7.56 49.30
N ASN A 4 -63.47 -8.77 48.75
CA ASN A 4 -62.19 -9.54 48.80
C ASN A 4 -61.53 -9.85 47.45
N TYR A 5 -61.97 -9.26 46.33
CA TYR A 5 -61.38 -9.54 45.00
C TYR A 5 -60.51 -8.42 44.42
N LEU A 6 -60.38 -7.28 45.09
CA LEU A 6 -59.57 -6.15 44.57
C LEU A 6 -58.13 -6.10 45.11
N LEU A 7 -57.78 -6.89 46.13
CA LEU A 7 -56.42 -6.88 46.70
C LEU A 7 -55.47 -7.92 46.07
N LEU A 8 -55.98 -8.91 45.32
CA LEU A 8 -55.15 -9.92 44.67
C LEU A 8 -54.71 -9.54 43.23
N LEU A 9 -55.37 -8.54 42.62
CA LEU A 9 -55.07 -8.05 41.26
C LEU A 9 -54.13 -6.84 41.22
N LEU A 10 -53.80 -6.25 42.38
CA LEU A 10 -52.82 -5.15 42.52
C LEU A 10 -51.41 -5.61 42.95
N LEU A 11 -51.21 -6.93 43.15
CA LEU A 11 -49.90 -7.51 43.51
C LEU A 11 -49.20 -8.24 42.35
N VAL A 12 -49.76 -8.22 41.13
CA VAL A 12 -49.21 -8.96 39.97
C VAL A 12 -48.68 -8.04 38.85
N VAL A 13 -48.80 -6.72 38.96
CA VAL A 13 -48.25 -5.80 37.95
C VAL A 13 -47.54 -4.64 38.63
N SER A 14 -46.37 -4.92 39.23
CA SER A 14 -45.30 -3.95 39.55
C SER A 14 -44.06 -4.68 40.10
N PHE A 15 -43.55 -5.70 39.42
CA PHE A 15 -42.11 -5.99 39.50
C PHE A 15 -41.41 -5.07 38.50
N ALA A 16 -41.40 -3.77 38.81
CA ALA A 16 -40.32 -2.92 38.35
C ALA A 16 -39.06 -3.53 38.97
N LYS A 17 -38.25 -4.24 38.16
CA LYS A 17 -36.92 -4.68 38.59
C LYS A 17 -36.18 -3.43 39.03
N ALA A 18 -36.02 -3.21 40.33
CA ALA A 18 -35.11 -2.21 40.84
C ALA A 18 -33.73 -2.58 40.28
N GLN A 19 -33.18 -1.73 39.42
CA GLN A 19 -31.82 -1.89 38.92
C GLN A 19 -30.90 -1.85 40.14
N VAL A 20 -30.09 -2.91 40.33
CA VAL A 20 -29.15 -2.95 41.44
C VAL A 20 -28.15 -1.82 41.22
N ASN A 21 -28.11 -0.84 42.12
CA ASN A 21 -27.20 0.30 42.00
C ASN A 21 -25.79 -0.11 42.44
N TYR A 22 -24.92 -0.41 41.48
CA TYR A 22 -23.49 -0.70 41.66
C TYR A 22 -22.58 0.47 41.25
N ASP A 23 -23.12 1.67 41.03
CA ASP A 23 -22.39 2.82 40.45
C ASP A 23 -21.16 3.19 41.28
N ASN A 24 -21.24 3.09 42.60
CA ASN A 24 -20.11 3.40 43.48
C ASN A 24 -18.94 2.42 43.30
N VAL A 25 -19.23 1.13 43.12
CA VAL A 25 -18.18 0.13 42.84
C VAL A 25 -17.56 0.40 41.48
N LEU A 26 -18.40 0.63 40.47
CA LEU A 26 -17.93 0.89 39.10
C LEU A 26 -17.11 2.19 39.01
N ASN A 27 -17.52 3.24 39.71
CA ASN A 27 -16.77 4.50 39.81
C ASN A 27 -15.40 4.30 40.46
N LEU A 28 -15.28 3.47 41.50
CA LEU A 28 -13.98 3.16 42.09
C LEU A 28 -13.09 2.40 41.09
N LEU A 29 -13.64 1.43 40.36
CA LEU A 29 -12.92 0.70 39.32
C LEU A 29 -12.43 1.62 38.20
N ILE A 30 -13.30 2.51 37.69
CA ILE A 30 -12.97 3.48 36.64
C ILE A 30 -11.85 4.44 37.09
N ASN A 31 -11.81 4.80 38.37
CA ASN A 31 -10.76 5.65 38.93
C ASN A 31 -9.52 4.86 39.39
N ASN A 32 -9.32 3.64 38.87
CA ASN A 32 -8.19 2.73 39.15
C ASN A 32 -8.07 2.30 40.63
N LYS A 33 -9.12 2.46 41.45
CA LYS A 33 -9.16 2.09 42.87
C LYS A 33 -9.66 0.65 43.08
N ARG A 34 -8.98 -0.32 42.47
CA ARG A 34 -9.44 -1.73 42.39
C ARG A 34 -9.66 -2.39 43.75
N ASN A 35 -8.76 -2.18 44.70
CA ASN A 35 -8.88 -2.74 46.06
C ASN A 35 -10.08 -2.18 46.83
N GLU A 36 -10.32 -0.86 46.72
CA GLU A 36 -11.49 -0.22 47.31
C GLU A 36 -12.78 -0.72 46.65
N ALA A 37 -12.78 -0.85 45.31
CA ALA A 37 -13.90 -1.38 44.55
C ALA A 37 -14.24 -2.82 44.96
N ARG A 38 -13.23 -3.69 45.07
CA ARG A 38 -13.37 -5.09 45.53
C ARG A 38 -13.96 -5.16 46.93
N ALA A 39 -13.39 -4.42 47.88
CA ALA A 39 -13.86 -4.40 49.27
C ALA A 39 -15.32 -3.90 49.37
N LEU A 40 -15.67 -2.88 48.58
CA LEU A 40 -17.04 -2.36 48.52
C LEU A 40 -18.01 -3.37 47.89
N PHE A 41 -17.60 -4.02 46.79
CA PHE A 41 -18.41 -5.04 46.15
C PHE A 41 -18.66 -6.22 47.09
N ASP A 42 -17.63 -6.75 47.76
CA ASP A 42 -17.80 -7.87 48.69
C ASP A 42 -18.75 -7.53 49.82
N LYS A 43 -18.64 -6.32 50.36
CA LYS A 43 -19.50 -5.82 51.43
C LYS A 43 -20.96 -5.66 50.99
N GLN A 44 -21.21 -5.08 49.81
CA GLN A 44 -22.57 -4.75 49.36
C GLN A 44 -23.25 -5.90 48.62
N PHE A 45 -22.50 -6.64 47.82
CA PHE A 45 -23.02 -7.56 46.81
C PHE A 45 -22.51 -8.99 46.95
N GLY A 46 -21.48 -9.25 47.74
CA GLY A 46 -20.84 -10.58 47.84
C GLY A 46 -21.82 -11.73 48.13
N LYS A 47 -22.87 -11.49 48.94
CA LYS A 47 -23.90 -12.49 49.26
C LYS A 47 -24.99 -12.67 48.18
N ILE A 48 -25.16 -11.69 47.29
CA ILE A 48 -26.23 -11.66 46.28
C ILE A 48 -25.69 -11.66 44.85
N LYS A 49 -24.37 -11.71 44.65
CA LYS A 49 -23.73 -11.58 43.33
C LYS A 49 -24.25 -12.59 42.31
N SER A 50 -24.61 -13.80 42.74
CA SER A 50 -25.16 -14.86 41.87
C SER A 50 -26.63 -14.69 41.49
N THR A 51 -27.30 -13.62 41.96
CA THR A 51 -28.72 -13.36 41.67
C THR A 51 -28.96 -12.37 40.52
N ASN A 52 -27.91 -11.72 40.01
CA ASN A 52 -27.99 -10.69 38.99
C ASN A 52 -26.79 -10.77 38.02
N ILE A 53 -27.05 -10.65 36.71
CA ILE A 53 -26.01 -10.79 35.67
C ILE A 53 -24.98 -9.67 35.74
N ASP A 54 -25.41 -8.42 35.96
CA ASP A 54 -24.51 -7.27 36.05
C ASP A 54 -23.52 -7.45 37.20
N LEU A 55 -23.99 -7.95 38.35
CA LEU A 55 -23.12 -8.24 39.50
C LEU A 55 -22.14 -9.38 39.21
N LEU A 56 -22.57 -10.45 38.53
CA LEU A 56 -21.67 -11.56 38.14
C LEU A 56 -20.54 -11.07 37.22
N PHE A 57 -20.88 -10.27 36.21
CA PHE A 57 -19.88 -9.73 35.28
C PHE A 57 -18.99 -8.68 35.95
N LEU A 58 -19.54 -7.84 36.83
CA LEU A 58 -18.74 -6.89 37.60
C LEU A 58 -17.77 -7.60 38.56
N ASP A 59 -18.18 -8.71 39.18
CA ASP A 59 -17.29 -9.57 39.99
C ASP A 59 -16.11 -10.10 39.17
N ALA A 60 -16.40 -10.60 37.96
CA ALA A 60 -15.37 -11.10 37.04
C ALA A 60 -14.44 -10.00 36.53
N PHE A 61 -14.97 -8.82 36.18
CA PHE A 61 -14.15 -7.69 35.76
C PHE A 61 -13.25 -7.17 36.87
N LEU A 62 -13.71 -7.15 38.13
CA LEU A 62 -12.85 -6.80 39.26
C LEU A 62 -11.69 -7.78 39.44
N ASP A 63 -11.94 -9.07 39.23
CA ASP A 63 -10.91 -10.10 39.30
C ASP A 63 -9.93 -10.01 38.12
N GLU A 64 -10.42 -9.88 36.88
CA GLU A 64 -9.60 -9.70 35.66
C GLU A 64 -8.71 -8.46 35.80
N GLU A 65 -9.29 -7.32 36.19
CA GLU A 65 -8.57 -6.06 36.39
C GLU A 65 -7.56 -6.11 37.55
N SER A 66 -7.69 -7.08 38.45
CA SER A 66 -6.74 -7.34 39.54
C SER A 66 -5.70 -8.42 39.17
N GLY A 67 -5.58 -8.77 37.89
CA GLY A 67 -4.56 -9.70 37.38
C GLY A 67 -4.94 -11.18 37.52
N ARG A 68 -6.23 -11.53 37.57
CA ARG A 68 -6.68 -12.92 37.41
C ARG A 68 -6.73 -13.26 35.92
N ILE A 69 -6.00 -14.29 35.50
CA ILE A 69 -5.95 -14.73 34.11
C ILE A 69 -6.87 -15.93 33.91
N ASP A 70 -6.81 -16.89 34.84
CA ASP A 70 -7.55 -18.14 34.79
C ASP A 70 -8.80 -18.14 35.69
N PHE A 71 -9.89 -18.69 35.13
CA PHE A 71 -11.20 -18.78 35.77
C PHE A 71 -11.76 -20.19 35.65
N ASP A 72 -12.34 -20.67 36.74
CA ASP A 72 -13.10 -21.92 36.81
C ASP A 72 -14.52 -21.74 36.24
N GLU A 73 -15.34 -22.78 36.36
CA GLU A 73 -16.70 -22.76 35.83
C GLU A 73 -17.77 -22.15 36.77
N GLU A 74 -17.42 -21.53 37.90
CA GLU A 74 -18.40 -21.02 38.89
C GLU A 74 -19.32 -19.94 38.29
N LEU A 75 -18.73 -19.01 37.51
CA LEU A 75 -19.47 -17.93 36.87
C LEU A 75 -20.51 -18.49 35.90
N ILE A 76 -20.12 -19.39 35.01
CA ILE A 76 -21.03 -19.96 34.00
C ILE A 76 -22.13 -20.84 34.62
N ARG A 77 -21.82 -21.54 35.73
CA ARG A 77 -22.82 -22.28 36.52
C ARG A 77 -23.84 -21.37 37.19
N SER A 78 -23.41 -20.20 37.65
CA SER A 78 -24.30 -19.19 38.22
C SER A 78 -25.14 -18.51 37.13
N LEU A 79 -24.51 -18.21 35.99
CA LEU A 79 -25.12 -17.56 34.84
C LEU A 79 -26.25 -18.40 34.22
N GLU A 80 -26.12 -19.72 34.15
CA GLU A 80 -27.18 -20.63 33.66
C GLU A 80 -28.52 -20.45 34.39
N LYS A 81 -28.48 -20.14 35.69
CA LYS A 81 -29.67 -20.02 36.55
C LYS A 81 -30.43 -18.70 36.37
N LEU A 82 -29.85 -17.74 35.66
CA LEU A 82 -30.42 -16.39 35.50
C LEU A 82 -31.17 -16.24 34.17
N PRO A 83 -32.25 -15.45 34.11
CA PRO A 83 -32.95 -15.16 32.85
C PRO A 83 -32.05 -14.38 31.89
N ASN A 84 -32.26 -14.54 30.57
CA ASN A 84 -31.53 -13.83 29.51
C ASN A 84 -30.00 -14.10 29.44
N SER A 85 -29.47 -15.02 30.23
CA SER A 85 -28.03 -15.32 30.23
C SER A 85 -27.46 -15.87 28.91
N GLU A 86 -28.31 -16.41 28.03
CA GLU A 86 -27.94 -16.90 26.71
C GLU A 86 -27.36 -15.81 25.80
N TYR A 87 -27.75 -14.53 25.98
CA TYR A 87 -27.23 -13.40 25.21
C TYR A 87 -25.76 -13.07 25.55
N TYR A 88 -25.26 -13.54 26.70
CA TYR A 88 -23.92 -13.22 27.18
C TYR A 88 -22.87 -14.27 26.80
N ILE A 89 -23.28 -15.47 26.35
CA ILE A 89 -22.34 -16.53 26.01
C ILE A 89 -21.53 -16.18 24.76
N ALA A 90 -22.20 -15.85 23.64
CA ALA A 90 -21.49 -15.58 22.38
C ALA A 90 -20.55 -14.36 22.43
N PRO A 91 -20.95 -13.20 23.00
CA PRO A 91 -20.06 -12.03 23.11
C PRO A 91 -18.80 -12.27 23.94
N PHE A 92 -18.92 -13.09 25.00
CA PHE A 92 -17.84 -13.29 25.97
C PHE A 92 -17.16 -14.66 25.85
N ILE A 93 -17.50 -15.49 24.86
CA ILE A 93 -16.98 -16.85 24.73
C ILE A 93 -15.45 -16.91 24.64
N ASN A 94 -14.82 -15.85 24.09
CA ASN A 94 -13.38 -15.76 23.96
C ASN A 94 -12.70 -15.11 25.19
N ARG A 95 -13.45 -14.72 26.23
CA ARG A 95 -12.89 -14.30 27.51
C ARG A 95 -12.68 -15.51 28.42
N SER A 96 -11.59 -15.50 29.18
CA SER A 96 -11.20 -16.62 30.04
C SER A 96 -12.26 -16.95 31.10
N PHE A 97 -13.06 -15.98 31.57
CA PHE A 97 -14.14 -16.24 32.53
C PHE A 97 -15.40 -16.92 31.95
N ILE A 98 -15.50 -17.09 30.62
CA ILE A 98 -16.53 -17.93 29.99
C ILE A 98 -15.93 -19.20 29.41
N LEU A 99 -14.88 -19.06 28.58
CA LEU A 99 -14.16 -20.20 28.02
C LEU A 99 -12.69 -19.84 27.74
N SER A 100 -12.37 -19.39 26.52
CA SER A 100 -11.04 -18.97 26.03
C SER A 100 -11.11 -18.75 24.50
N ASP A 101 -10.23 -17.92 23.96
CA ASP A 101 -10.06 -17.83 22.51
C ASP A 101 -9.34 -19.07 21.97
N VAL A 102 -10.05 -19.86 21.16
CA VAL A 102 -9.50 -21.07 20.52
C VAL A 102 -8.32 -20.79 19.58
N LYS A 103 -8.09 -19.53 19.18
CA LYS A 103 -6.92 -19.14 18.40
C LYS A 103 -5.64 -19.07 19.20
N GLU A 104 -5.70 -18.82 20.51
CA GLU A 104 -4.48 -18.80 21.33
C GLU A 104 -3.74 -20.13 21.23
N GLY A 105 -4.51 -21.21 21.01
CA GLY A 105 -4.02 -22.57 20.90
C GLY A 105 -3.46 -23.03 22.24
N MET A 106 -3.64 -24.32 22.56
CA MET A 106 -3.18 -24.92 23.80
C MET A 106 -3.92 -24.40 25.05
N PHE A 107 -4.64 -25.30 25.71
CA PHE A 107 -5.59 -24.96 26.77
C PHE A 107 -5.12 -25.46 28.15
N ASN A 108 -5.88 -25.14 29.19
CA ASN A 108 -5.66 -25.64 30.54
C ASN A 108 -6.86 -26.45 31.04
N ASP A 109 -6.70 -27.13 32.18
CA ASP A 109 -7.71 -28.03 32.74
C ASP A 109 -9.05 -27.33 32.99
N LEU A 110 -9.02 -26.04 33.37
CA LEU A 110 -10.23 -25.24 33.61
C LEU A 110 -11.00 -24.99 32.32
N THR A 111 -10.31 -24.79 31.20
CA THR A 111 -10.94 -24.60 29.88
C THR A 111 -11.74 -25.84 29.48
N TYR A 112 -11.19 -27.03 29.68
CA TYR A 112 -11.89 -28.29 29.40
C TYR A 112 -13.13 -28.46 30.29
N LYS A 113 -13.04 -28.14 31.59
CA LYS A 113 -14.21 -28.17 32.50
C LYS A 113 -15.32 -27.21 32.06
N LYS A 114 -14.95 -26.00 31.62
CA LYS A 114 -15.93 -25.00 31.15
C LYS A 114 -16.66 -25.45 29.89
N ILE A 115 -15.96 -25.99 28.87
CA ILE A 115 -16.65 -26.47 27.66
C ILE A 115 -17.50 -27.71 27.95
N ASP A 116 -17.06 -28.60 28.83
CA ASP A 116 -17.86 -29.76 29.24
C ASP A 116 -19.13 -29.31 29.99
N PHE A 117 -19.07 -28.24 30.79
CA PHE A 117 -20.27 -27.64 31.38
C PHE A 117 -21.19 -26.99 30.32
N LEU A 118 -20.65 -26.10 29.48
CA LEU A 118 -21.42 -25.37 28.47
C LEU A 118 -22.15 -26.34 27.51
N SER A 119 -21.48 -27.41 27.10
CA SER A 119 -22.03 -28.40 26.17
C SER A 119 -23.09 -29.34 26.78
N ASN A 120 -23.16 -29.43 28.11
CA ASN A 120 -24.18 -30.21 28.83
C ASN A 120 -25.29 -29.35 29.44
N SER A 121 -25.12 -28.02 29.44
CA SER A 121 -26.09 -27.07 29.97
C SER A 121 -27.43 -27.17 29.22
N PRO A 122 -28.58 -27.38 29.90
CA PRO A 122 -29.90 -27.30 29.27
C PRO A 122 -30.18 -25.95 28.60
N LYS A 123 -29.48 -24.88 29.00
CA LYS A 123 -29.69 -23.53 28.49
C LYS A 123 -28.73 -23.13 27.37
N PHE A 124 -27.47 -23.59 27.43
CA PHE A 124 -26.42 -23.12 26.51
C PHE A 124 -26.02 -24.13 25.43
N LYS A 125 -26.29 -25.42 25.61
CA LYS A 125 -25.83 -26.49 24.69
C LYS A 125 -26.28 -26.30 23.23
N ASP A 126 -27.40 -25.62 23.02
CA ASP A 126 -28.00 -25.45 21.69
C ASP A 126 -27.52 -24.20 20.95
N LEU A 127 -26.75 -23.33 21.61
CA LEU A 127 -26.13 -22.17 20.98
C LEU A 127 -25.09 -22.63 19.95
N ALA A 128 -25.14 -22.07 18.74
CA ALA A 128 -24.26 -22.45 17.63
C ALA A 128 -22.77 -22.34 18.00
N ILE A 129 -22.40 -21.26 18.69
CA ILE A 129 -21.02 -21.06 19.16
C ILE A 129 -20.57 -22.13 20.17
N VAL A 130 -21.47 -22.63 21.03
CA VAL A 130 -21.16 -23.68 22.01
C VAL A 130 -20.98 -25.02 21.31
N LYS A 131 -21.89 -25.37 20.37
CA LYS A 131 -21.76 -26.57 19.53
C LYS A 131 -20.44 -26.59 18.75
N TYR A 132 -20.09 -25.45 18.14
CA TYR A 132 -18.83 -25.30 17.41
C TYR A 132 -17.61 -25.48 18.31
N LYS A 133 -17.56 -24.82 19.48
CA LYS A 133 -16.46 -24.97 20.43
C LYS A 133 -16.37 -26.42 20.93
N LYS A 134 -17.50 -27.04 21.27
CA LYS A 134 -17.58 -28.45 21.68
C LYS A 134 -16.94 -29.36 20.63
N ALA A 135 -17.29 -29.20 19.35
CA ALA A 135 -16.74 -29.99 18.26
C ALA A 135 -15.21 -29.87 18.14
N ILE A 136 -14.65 -28.66 18.32
CA ILE A 136 -13.20 -28.44 18.36
C ILE A 136 -12.56 -29.20 19.53
N PHE A 137 -13.10 -29.07 20.74
CA PHE A 137 -12.54 -29.72 21.93
C PHE A 137 -12.72 -31.25 21.92
N GLU A 138 -13.75 -31.78 21.24
CA GLU A 138 -13.88 -33.21 20.96
C GLU A 138 -12.80 -33.69 19.98
N ARG A 139 -12.53 -32.93 18.90
CA ARG A 139 -11.45 -33.24 17.95
C ARG A 139 -10.09 -33.28 18.65
N ILE A 140 -9.79 -32.26 19.46
CA ILE A 140 -8.54 -32.19 20.22
C ILE A 140 -8.41 -33.40 21.14
N ARG A 141 -9.47 -33.90 21.77
CA ARG A 141 -9.44 -35.07 22.67
C ARG A 141 -9.55 -36.43 21.96
N HIS A 142 -9.22 -36.50 20.67
CA HIS A 142 -9.32 -37.70 19.82
C HIS A 142 -10.73 -38.31 19.70
N LEU A 143 -11.79 -37.55 19.99
CA LEU A 143 -13.19 -37.98 19.87
C LEU A 143 -13.76 -37.67 18.48
N LYS A 144 -13.12 -38.21 17.42
CA LYS A 144 -13.37 -37.83 16.02
C LYS A 144 -14.82 -37.99 15.57
N GLU A 145 -15.46 -39.12 15.87
CA GLU A 145 -16.85 -39.36 15.46
C GLU A 145 -17.83 -38.39 16.12
N LYS A 146 -17.63 -38.09 17.41
CA LYS A 146 -18.44 -37.11 18.14
C LYS A 146 -18.24 -35.70 17.60
N SER A 147 -17.00 -35.32 17.32
CA SER A 147 -16.66 -34.04 16.72
C SER A 147 -17.35 -33.84 15.37
N ILE A 148 -17.31 -34.85 14.49
CA ILE A 148 -17.99 -34.83 13.19
C ILE A 148 -19.50 -34.61 13.37
N GLN A 149 -20.13 -35.39 14.27
CA GLN A 149 -21.56 -35.23 14.56
C GLN A 149 -21.88 -33.83 15.11
N SER A 150 -21.09 -33.32 16.06
CA SER A 150 -21.26 -31.97 16.61
C SER A 150 -21.11 -30.88 15.54
N PHE A 151 -20.26 -31.07 14.52
CA PHE A 151 -20.20 -30.18 13.36
C PHE A 151 -21.40 -30.33 12.43
N ASP A 152 -21.89 -31.55 12.19
CA ASP A 152 -23.10 -31.80 11.38
C ASP A 152 -24.35 -31.16 11.99
N ASP A 153 -24.47 -31.19 13.33
CA ASP A 153 -25.58 -30.59 14.09
C ASP A 153 -25.70 -29.06 13.91
N LEU A 154 -24.66 -28.39 13.39
CA LEU A 154 -24.70 -26.96 13.06
C LEU A 154 -25.48 -26.67 11.77
N GLY A 155 -25.73 -27.68 10.92
CA GLY A 155 -26.49 -27.52 9.68
C GLY A 155 -25.81 -26.63 8.63
N THR A 156 -24.48 -26.57 8.63
CA THR A 156 -23.74 -25.79 7.61
C THR A 156 -23.76 -26.51 6.25
N ILE A 157 -23.76 -25.73 5.18
CA ILE A 157 -23.67 -26.25 3.82
C ILE A 157 -22.27 -26.83 3.61
N LYS A 158 -22.19 -28.12 3.26
CA LYS A 158 -20.93 -28.81 2.92
C LYS A 158 -20.76 -29.11 1.44
N SER A 159 -21.81 -28.95 0.66
CA SER A 159 -21.88 -29.26 -0.78
C SER A 159 -21.48 -28.04 -1.61
N TRP A 160 -20.19 -27.72 -1.60
CA TRP A 160 -19.61 -26.61 -2.37
C TRP A 160 -18.79 -27.09 -3.57
N GLN A 161 -18.87 -26.31 -4.65
CA GLN A 161 -17.95 -26.34 -5.78
C GLN A 161 -17.13 -25.05 -5.78
N PHE A 162 -15.82 -25.14 -6.01
CA PHE A 162 -14.91 -24.00 -5.89
C PHE A 162 -14.32 -23.60 -7.23
N CYS A 163 -13.95 -22.33 -7.39
CA CYS A 163 -13.21 -21.86 -8.55
C CYS A 163 -12.28 -20.72 -8.14
N GLY A 164 -10.98 -20.87 -8.40
CA GLY A 164 -9.93 -19.95 -7.97
C GLY A 164 -8.56 -20.62 -8.02
N VAL A 165 -7.48 -19.89 -7.70
CA VAL A 165 -7.48 -18.55 -7.09
C VAL A 165 -7.28 -17.45 -8.13
N PHE A 166 -8.25 -16.54 -8.26
CA PHE A 166 -8.12 -15.35 -9.10
C PHE A 166 -7.25 -14.29 -8.44
N GLU A 167 -6.58 -13.48 -9.23
CA GLU A 167 -5.79 -12.33 -8.76
C GLU A 167 -6.60 -11.40 -7.83
N ASN A 168 -5.97 -10.87 -6.77
CA ASN A 168 -6.56 -9.84 -5.92
C ASN A 168 -5.55 -8.75 -5.55
N LEU A 169 -5.30 -7.82 -6.47
CA LEU A 169 -4.40 -6.70 -6.22
C LEU A 169 -5.04 -5.70 -5.26
N ASN A 170 -4.37 -5.43 -4.13
CA ASN A 170 -4.81 -4.47 -3.11
C ASN A 170 -6.25 -4.68 -2.59
N SER A 171 -6.74 -5.93 -2.51
CA SER A 171 -8.13 -6.23 -2.13
C SER A 171 -9.18 -5.58 -3.05
N SER A 172 -8.85 -5.36 -4.33
CA SER A 172 -9.80 -4.86 -5.35
C SER A 172 -10.64 -5.98 -5.96
N GLY A 173 -10.25 -7.24 -5.76
CA GLY A 173 -10.82 -8.40 -6.42
C GLY A 173 -12.31 -8.59 -6.19
N LEU A 174 -12.87 -8.15 -5.05
CA LEU A 174 -14.32 -8.18 -4.82
C LEU A 174 -15.10 -7.29 -5.81
N ASP A 175 -14.49 -6.19 -6.25
CA ASP A 175 -15.08 -5.21 -7.15
C ASP A 175 -14.74 -5.46 -8.64
N ILE A 176 -13.91 -6.48 -8.92
CA ILE A 176 -13.56 -6.92 -10.28
C ILE A 176 -14.47 -8.07 -10.68
N ASP A 177 -15.27 -7.90 -11.72
CA ASP A 177 -16.12 -8.98 -12.23
C ASP A 177 -15.27 -10.05 -12.91
N TYR A 178 -15.26 -11.28 -12.37
CA TYR A 178 -14.66 -12.43 -13.04
C TYR A 178 -15.73 -13.32 -13.66
N GLU A 179 -15.39 -14.00 -14.76
CA GLU A 179 -16.32 -14.87 -15.50
C GLU A 179 -17.12 -15.88 -14.66
N PRO A 180 -16.60 -16.50 -13.57
CA PRO A 180 -17.39 -17.40 -12.73
C PRO A 180 -18.65 -16.80 -12.11
N GLU A 181 -18.73 -15.47 -11.99
CA GLU A 181 -19.94 -14.77 -11.53
C GLU A 181 -21.11 -15.06 -12.48
N MET A 182 -20.86 -14.98 -13.79
CA MET A 182 -21.87 -15.14 -14.83
C MET A 182 -21.91 -16.55 -15.45
N TYR A 183 -20.90 -17.40 -15.19
CA TYR A 183 -20.76 -18.70 -15.83
C TYR A 183 -20.57 -19.86 -14.83
N ALA A 184 -21.68 -20.56 -14.55
CA ALA A 184 -21.76 -21.58 -13.50
C ALA A 184 -21.25 -22.99 -13.88
N LYS A 185 -21.03 -23.28 -15.17
CA LYS A 185 -20.71 -24.64 -15.64
C LYS A 185 -19.23 -24.96 -15.51
N ASN A 186 -18.92 -26.23 -15.20
CA ASN A 186 -17.57 -26.77 -15.19
C ASN A 186 -17.20 -27.42 -16.53
N ASP A 187 -17.19 -26.66 -17.62
CA ASP A 187 -16.88 -27.14 -18.97
C ASP A 187 -15.80 -26.31 -19.69
N LYS A 188 -15.20 -25.33 -19.01
CA LYS A 188 -14.08 -24.52 -19.50
C LYS A 188 -13.21 -24.00 -18.36
N LEU A 189 -12.02 -23.51 -18.70
CA LEU A 189 -11.14 -22.76 -17.79
C LEU A 189 -11.33 -21.24 -17.99
N PHE A 190 -11.10 -20.50 -16.91
CA PHE A 190 -11.15 -19.05 -16.80
C PHE A 190 -9.73 -18.47 -16.67
N ASP A 191 -9.56 -17.21 -17.07
CA ASP A 191 -8.31 -16.48 -16.86
C ASP A 191 -8.22 -15.95 -15.42
N ALA A 192 -7.22 -16.40 -14.67
CA ALA A 192 -6.91 -15.92 -13.32
C ALA A 192 -5.75 -14.91 -13.32
N ASN A 193 -5.42 -14.31 -14.47
CA ASN A 193 -4.28 -13.43 -14.69
C ASN A 193 -2.97 -14.13 -14.32
N SER A 194 -2.14 -13.54 -13.43
CA SER A 194 -0.83 -14.12 -13.05
C SER A 194 -0.95 -15.47 -12.35
N ASN A 195 -2.14 -15.85 -11.91
CA ASN A 195 -2.42 -17.12 -11.24
C ASN A 195 -2.81 -18.24 -12.23
N GLY A 196 -2.63 -18.04 -13.54
CA GLY A 196 -2.82 -19.06 -14.56
C GLY A 196 -4.27 -19.27 -15.02
N LYS A 197 -4.61 -20.49 -15.43
CA LYS A 197 -5.97 -20.86 -15.89
C LYS A 197 -6.64 -21.78 -14.87
N VAL A 198 -7.82 -21.39 -14.38
CA VAL A 198 -8.52 -22.13 -13.32
C VAL A 198 -9.95 -22.47 -13.75
N GLY A 199 -10.55 -23.49 -13.18
CA GLY A 199 -11.90 -23.93 -13.49
C GLY A 199 -12.65 -24.30 -12.22
N TRP A 200 -13.91 -24.72 -12.37
CA TRP A 200 -14.67 -25.22 -11.24
C TRP A 200 -14.11 -26.59 -10.82
N TYR A 201 -13.95 -26.83 -9.52
CA TYR A 201 -13.51 -28.12 -9.00
C TYR A 201 -14.26 -28.51 -7.74
N ASN A 202 -14.27 -29.80 -7.48
CA ASN A 202 -14.80 -30.38 -6.26
C ASN A 202 -13.65 -31.10 -5.55
N PRO A 203 -13.33 -30.76 -4.30
CA PRO A 203 -12.32 -31.50 -3.56
C PRO A 203 -12.79 -32.95 -3.41
N LYS A 204 -11.85 -33.90 -3.51
CA LYS A 204 -12.07 -35.35 -3.35
C LYS A 204 -13.03 -35.69 -2.21
N LYS A 205 -12.87 -35.00 -1.08
CA LYS A 205 -13.74 -35.09 0.08
C LYS A 205 -13.98 -33.72 0.69
N SER A 206 -15.23 -33.42 1.05
CA SER A 206 -15.55 -32.23 1.84
C SER A 206 -14.85 -32.26 3.19
N GLN A 207 -14.54 -31.07 3.71
CA GLN A 207 -13.98 -30.94 5.04
C GLN A 207 -15.01 -31.37 6.09
N ASN A 208 -14.55 -32.08 7.11
CA ASN A 208 -15.37 -32.52 8.23
C ASN A 208 -15.51 -31.40 9.29
N GLU A 209 -15.80 -30.19 8.84
CA GLU A 209 -15.80 -28.97 9.65
C GLU A 209 -17.05 -28.14 9.37
N ALA A 210 -17.38 -27.21 10.28
CA ALA A 210 -18.45 -26.24 10.06
C ALA A 210 -18.03 -25.13 9.07
N TYR A 211 -16.76 -24.71 9.15
CA TYR A 211 -16.14 -23.79 8.21
C TYR A 211 -15.47 -24.57 7.07
N HIS A 212 -15.40 -23.95 5.90
CA HIS A 212 -14.49 -24.38 4.85
C HIS A 212 -13.23 -23.51 4.90
N PHE A 213 -12.07 -24.12 5.06
CA PHE A 213 -10.76 -23.45 5.05
C PHE A 213 -10.05 -23.59 3.70
N PHE A 214 -9.40 -22.53 3.23
CA PHE A 214 -8.70 -22.50 1.94
C PHE A 214 -7.20 -22.77 2.08
N GLY A 215 -6.85 -23.86 2.76
CA GLY A 215 -5.46 -24.18 3.09
C GLY A 215 -4.62 -24.55 1.86
N ASN A 216 -5.19 -25.26 0.89
CA ASN A 216 -4.46 -25.71 -0.31
C ASN A 216 -4.24 -24.56 -1.31
N GLU A 217 -5.17 -23.62 -1.33
CA GLU A 217 -5.19 -22.44 -2.20
C GLU A 217 -4.21 -21.36 -1.74
N SER A 218 -3.66 -21.50 -0.54
CA SER A 218 -2.74 -20.56 0.11
C SER A 218 -1.42 -20.33 -0.64
N GLU A 219 -1.03 -21.27 -1.50
CA GLU A 219 0.15 -21.13 -2.36
C GLU A 219 0.07 -19.89 -3.30
N TYR A 220 -1.13 -19.39 -3.59
CA TYR A 220 -1.33 -18.15 -4.36
C TYR A 220 -1.29 -16.86 -3.53
N GLY A 221 -1.27 -16.96 -2.19
CA GLY A 221 -1.33 -15.79 -1.31
C GLY A 221 -2.65 -15.04 -1.39
N ALA A 222 -2.59 -13.73 -1.69
CA ALA A 222 -3.78 -12.89 -1.79
C ALA A 222 -4.53 -13.14 -3.10
N GLY A 223 -5.82 -13.41 -3.00
CA GLY A 223 -6.62 -13.78 -4.18
C GLY A 223 -8.13 -13.71 -3.95
N ILE A 224 -8.90 -14.10 -4.98
CA ILE A 224 -10.35 -14.30 -4.95
C ILE A 224 -10.65 -15.77 -5.23
N ILE A 225 -11.52 -16.35 -4.42
CA ILE A 225 -12.10 -17.66 -4.67
C ILE A 225 -13.62 -17.58 -4.70
N TYR A 226 -14.20 -18.37 -5.60
CA TYR A 226 -15.63 -18.56 -5.69
C TYR A 226 -16.02 -19.88 -5.05
N ALA A 227 -17.14 -19.89 -4.33
CA ALA A 227 -17.79 -21.09 -3.83
C ALA A 227 -19.26 -21.07 -4.24
N GLN A 228 -19.71 -22.07 -5.01
CA GLN A 228 -21.10 -22.18 -5.45
C GLN A 228 -21.77 -23.47 -4.96
N THR A 229 -23.08 -23.39 -4.74
CA THR A 229 -23.94 -24.54 -4.47
C THR A 229 -25.30 -24.34 -5.16
N PHE A 230 -25.98 -25.45 -5.48
CA PHE A 230 -27.29 -25.44 -6.10
C PHE A 230 -28.33 -25.98 -5.12
N ILE A 231 -29.26 -25.13 -4.72
CA ILE A 231 -30.25 -25.38 -3.68
C ILE A 231 -31.56 -25.76 -4.35
N ASN A 232 -32.03 -26.98 -4.14
CA ASN A 232 -33.36 -27.40 -4.57
C ASN A 232 -34.39 -27.05 -3.49
N SER A 233 -35.36 -26.22 -3.84
CA SER A 233 -36.51 -25.90 -3.00
C SER A 233 -37.79 -26.53 -3.55
N ASN A 234 -38.60 -27.12 -2.67
CA ASN A 234 -39.86 -27.77 -3.07
C ASN A 234 -40.97 -26.76 -3.43
N GLU A 235 -40.86 -25.54 -2.92
CA GLU A 235 -41.80 -24.43 -3.12
C GLU A 235 -41.08 -23.08 -3.13
N ALA A 236 -41.74 -22.04 -3.62
CA ALA A 236 -41.19 -20.69 -3.60
C ALA A 236 -41.49 -20.03 -2.24
N LYS A 237 -40.47 -19.74 -1.43
CA LYS A 237 -40.62 -19.07 -0.13
C LYS A 237 -39.32 -18.44 0.37
N LYS A 238 -39.43 -17.69 1.47
CA LYS A 238 -38.29 -16.98 2.08
C LYS A 238 -37.61 -17.84 3.16
N TYR A 239 -36.29 -17.73 3.23
CA TYR A 239 -35.43 -18.37 4.23
C TYR A 239 -34.45 -17.34 4.83
N LEU A 240 -33.74 -17.74 5.88
CA LEU A 240 -32.64 -16.99 6.47
C LEU A 240 -31.31 -17.61 6.06
N LEU A 241 -30.44 -16.84 5.38
CA LEU A 241 -29.06 -17.22 5.12
C LEU A 241 -28.19 -16.66 6.24
N SER A 242 -27.71 -17.53 7.14
CA SER A 242 -26.73 -17.16 8.17
C SER A 242 -25.33 -17.57 7.72
N PHE A 243 -24.36 -16.67 7.83
CA PHE A 243 -23.00 -16.89 7.38
C PHE A 243 -21.95 -16.17 8.22
N GLY A 244 -20.72 -16.60 8.05
CA GLY A 244 -19.54 -16.07 8.72
C GLY A 244 -18.30 -16.29 7.87
N ALA A 245 -17.31 -15.42 8.02
CA ALA A 245 -16.03 -15.49 7.30
C ALA A 245 -14.94 -14.70 8.02
N ASN A 246 -13.70 -14.83 7.57
CA ASN A 246 -12.58 -14.02 8.06
C ASN A 246 -12.05 -13.02 7.02
N LYS A 247 -12.72 -12.90 5.89
CA LYS A 247 -12.35 -12.02 4.79
C LYS A 247 -13.56 -11.44 4.10
N GLY A 248 -13.36 -10.32 3.41
CA GLY A 248 -14.39 -9.66 2.64
C GLY A 248 -15.03 -10.63 1.65
N LEU A 249 -16.33 -10.48 1.46
CA LEU A 249 -17.08 -11.33 0.55
C LEU A 249 -18.23 -10.60 -0.14
N LYS A 250 -18.68 -11.20 -1.23
CA LYS A 250 -19.87 -10.85 -1.99
C LYS A 250 -20.70 -12.11 -2.22
N ILE A 251 -22.01 -12.02 -2.05
CA ILE A 251 -22.94 -13.14 -2.20
C ILE A 251 -23.90 -12.84 -3.33
N PHE A 252 -24.16 -13.84 -4.17
CA PHE A 252 -25.13 -13.78 -5.25
C PHE A 252 -26.14 -14.92 -5.11
N LEU A 253 -27.39 -14.61 -5.45
CA LEU A 253 -28.48 -15.56 -5.54
C LEU A 253 -29.10 -15.48 -6.93
N ASN A 254 -29.08 -16.59 -7.67
CA ASN A 254 -29.62 -16.66 -9.03
C ASN A 254 -29.03 -15.55 -9.94
N ASP A 255 -27.71 -15.38 -9.85
CA ASP A 255 -26.87 -14.44 -10.60
C ASP A 255 -27.05 -12.95 -10.28
N LYS A 256 -27.74 -12.64 -9.18
CA LYS A 256 -27.91 -11.27 -8.67
C LYS A 256 -27.28 -11.11 -7.31
N GLU A 257 -26.56 -10.01 -7.12
CA GLU A 257 -25.94 -9.66 -5.84
C GLU A 257 -27.01 -9.51 -4.75
N VAL A 258 -26.77 -10.13 -3.60
CA VAL A 258 -27.66 -10.06 -2.42
C VAL A 258 -26.96 -9.53 -1.18
N TYR A 259 -25.62 -9.53 -1.16
CA TYR A 259 -24.85 -9.03 -0.04
C TYR A 259 -23.42 -8.69 -0.47
N TYR A 260 -22.88 -7.62 0.09
CA TYR A 260 -21.49 -7.20 -0.08
C TYR A 260 -20.96 -6.64 1.23
N ASN A 261 -19.84 -7.20 1.70
CA ASN A 261 -19.13 -6.66 2.85
C ASN A 261 -17.64 -6.99 2.75
N GLN A 262 -16.84 -5.96 2.49
CA GLN A 262 -15.38 -6.04 2.37
C GLN A 262 -14.64 -5.97 3.72
N ASP A 263 -15.31 -5.54 4.80
CA ASP A 263 -14.67 -5.24 6.09
C ASP A 263 -14.73 -6.43 7.07
N ILE A 264 -15.13 -7.60 6.58
CA ILE A 264 -15.11 -8.86 7.32
C ILE A 264 -13.65 -9.27 7.63
N LYS A 265 -13.40 -9.62 8.88
CA LYS A 265 -12.06 -10.03 9.36
C LYS A 265 -12.03 -11.33 10.11
N ARG A 266 -12.93 -11.55 11.05
CA ARG A 266 -13.03 -12.81 11.77
C ARG A 266 -14.39 -12.81 12.43
N THR A 267 -15.19 -13.80 12.15
CA THR A 267 -16.53 -13.82 12.71
C THR A 267 -16.89 -15.20 13.25
N ASN A 268 -17.92 -15.25 14.07
CA ASN A 268 -18.60 -16.51 14.32
C ASN A 268 -19.31 -16.98 13.05
N LEU A 269 -19.76 -18.24 13.04
CA LEU A 269 -20.30 -18.92 11.87
C LEU A 269 -21.64 -18.34 11.37
N ASP A 270 -22.36 -17.66 12.26
CA ASP A 270 -23.66 -17.05 12.05
C ASP A 270 -23.64 -15.54 12.33
N ALA A 271 -22.48 -14.90 12.13
CA ALA A 271 -22.25 -13.50 12.43
C ALA A 271 -23.10 -12.50 11.63
N TYR A 272 -23.52 -12.91 10.43
CA TYR A 272 -24.41 -12.17 9.57
C TYR A 272 -25.59 -13.05 9.21
N THR A 273 -26.77 -12.45 9.10
CA THR A 273 -27.98 -13.15 8.65
C THR A 273 -28.76 -12.23 7.72
N ILE A 274 -29.10 -12.72 6.52
CA ILE A 274 -29.95 -12.00 5.56
C ILE A 274 -31.17 -12.85 5.20
N ARG A 275 -32.27 -12.19 4.82
CA ARG A 275 -33.46 -12.87 4.32
C ARG A 275 -33.35 -13.06 2.81
N ILE A 276 -33.43 -14.30 2.33
CA ILE A 276 -33.33 -14.63 0.90
C ILE A 276 -34.60 -15.33 0.38
N PRO A 277 -35.10 -14.99 -0.83
CA PRO A 277 -36.16 -15.73 -1.49
C PRO A 277 -35.60 -16.90 -2.31
N LEU A 278 -36.10 -18.11 -2.11
CA LEU A 278 -35.81 -19.25 -2.99
C LEU A 278 -37.02 -19.55 -3.86
N GLU A 279 -36.79 -19.72 -5.17
CA GLU A 279 -37.81 -20.17 -6.11
C GLU A 279 -37.98 -21.68 -6.05
N LYS A 280 -39.14 -22.18 -6.50
CA LYS A 280 -39.35 -23.62 -6.64
C LYS A 280 -38.37 -24.22 -7.66
N GLY A 281 -37.69 -25.30 -7.30
CA GLY A 281 -36.64 -25.94 -8.09
C GLY A 281 -35.23 -25.52 -7.65
N PHE A 282 -34.26 -25.64 -8.56
CA PHE A 282 -32.87 -25.29 -8.28
C PHE A 282 -32.62 -23.78 -8.32
N ASN A 283 -31.96 -23.28 -7.29
CA ASN A 283 -31.44 -21.92 -7.15
C ASN A 283 -29.92 -22.00 -7.04
N ARG A 284 -29.19 -21.00 -7.57
CA ARG A 284 -27.72 -20.91 -7.42
C ARG A 284 -27.38 -19.93 -6.31
N LEU A 285 -26.63 -20.40 -5.33
CA LEU A 285 -26.01 -19.56 -4.30
C LEU A 285 -24.50 -19.53 -4.55
N LEU A 286 -23.95 -18.33 -4.75
CA LEU A 286 -22.55 -18.11 -5.07
C LEU A 286 -21.93 -17.13 -4.06
N PHE A 287 -20.81 -17.54 -3.49
CA PHE A 287 -19.95 -16.69 -2.67
C PHE A 287 -18.70 -16.34 -3.47
N LYS A 288 -18.31 -15.08 -3.44
CA LYS A 288 -17.03 -14.55 -3.90
C LYS A 288 -16.28 -14.06 -2.67
N ILE A 289 -15.11 -14.62 -2.41
CA ILE A 289 -14.44 -14.52 -1.11
C ILE A 289 -12.99 -14.06 -1.34
N GLU A 290 -12.52 -13.09 -0.58
CA GLU A 290 -11.11 -12.73 -0.57
C GLU A 290 -10.27 -13.73 0.23
N LEU A 291 -9.03 -13.94 -0.21
CA LEU A 291 -8.01 -14.72 0.48
C LEU A 291 -6.79 -13.84 0.78
N SER A 292 -5.99 -14.22 1.77
CA SER A 292 -4.67 -13.64 2.04
C SER A 292 -3.56 -14.66 2.26
N ASN A 293 -3.77 -15.68 3.11
CA ASN A 293 -2.65 -16.52 3.59
C ASN A 293 -3.09 -17.90 4.15
N GLY A 294 -4.05 -18.57 3.54
CA GLY A 294 -4.38 -19.98 3.80
C GLY A 294 -5.16 -20.29 5.08
N GLY A 295 -5.13 -19.40 6.07
CA GLY A 295 -6.00 -19.46 7.26
C GLY A 295 -7.43 -18.93 7.01
N ASP A 296 -7.77 -18.69 5.75
CA ASP A 296 -9.02 -18.05 5.35
C ASP A 296 -10.17 -19.04 5.28
N TYR A 297 -11.35 -18.58 5.70
CA TYR A 297 -12.52 -19.42 5.84
C TYR A 297 -13.84 -18.69 5.61
N PHE A 298 -14.85 -19.49 5.29
CA PHE A 298 -16.25 -19.10 5.36
C PHE A 298 -17.14 -20.25 5.83
N SER A 299 -18.36 -19.92 6.24
CA SER A 299 -19.44 -20.85 6.53
C SER A 299 -20.76 -20.23 6.12
N ALA A 300 -21.72 -21.07 5.72
CA ALA A 300 -23.09 -20.66 5.50
C ALA A 300 -24.07 -21.76 5.91
N SER A 301 -25.25 -21.35 6.37
CA SER A 301 -26.38 -22.22 6.72
C SER A 301 -27.68 -21.56 6.28
N ILE A 302 -28.68 -22.37 5.93
CA ILE A 302 -30.01 -21.88 5.59
C ILE A 302 -30.99 -22.36 6.66
N LYS A 303 -31.74 -21.41 7.21
CA LYS A 303 -32.72 -21.62 8.27
C LYS A 303 -34.11 -21.20 7.81
N ASP A 304 -35.14 -21.78 8.39
CA ASP A 304 -36.50 -21.26 8.31
C ASP A 304 -36.62 -19.89 8.99
N LEU A 305 -37.79 -19.24 8.88
CA LEU A 305 -38.00 -17.92 9.47
C LEU A 305 -38.05 -17.95 11.00
N GLU A 306 -38.22 -19.14 11.59
CA GLU A 306 -38.16 -19.44 13.01
C GLU A 306 -36.72 -19.68 13.51
N GLY A 307 -35.73 -19.69 12.62
CA GLY A 307 -34.31 -19.85 12.95
C GLY A 307 -33.84 -21.29 13.14
N LYS A 308 -34.63 -22.29 12.72
CA LYS A 308 -34.23 -23.71 12.71
C LYS A 308 -33.64 -24.09 11.35
N THR A 309 -32.77 -25.10 11.32
CA THR A 309 -32.18 -25.60 10.08
C THR A 309 -33.26 -26.02 9.07
N ALA A 310 -33.16 -25.52 7.84
CA ALA A 310 -34.11 -25.82 6.76
C ALA A 310 -33.94 -27.25 6.25
N SER A 311 -34.68 -28.20 6.81
CA SER A 311 -34.61 -29.63 6.47
C SER A 311 -35.35 -30.00 5.19
N ASP A 312 -36.11 -29.07 4.61
CA ASP A 312 -36.86 -29.23 3.36
C ASP A 312 -36.03 -28.91 2.09
N LEU A 313 -34.79 -28.46 2.26
CA LEU A 313 -33.86 -28.12 1.18
C LEU A 313 -32.86 -29.25 0.91
N SER A 314 -32.42 -29.38 -0.35
CA SER A 314 -31.29 -30.23 -0.71
C SER A 314 -30.24 -29.47 -1.52
N PHE A 315 -28.97 -29.85 -1.37
CA PHE A 315 -27.83 -29.11 -1.92
C PHE A 315 -27.05 -29.97 -2.91
N SER A 316 -26.61 -29.36 -4.01
CA SER A 316 -25.71 -29.99 -4.98
C SER A 316 -24.45 -29.16 -5.18
N ASN A 317 -23.30 -29.82 -5.13
CA ASN A 317 -21.98 -29.24 -5.44
C ASN A 317 -21.58 -29.42 -6.91
N THR A 318 -22.52 -29.80 -7.77
CA THR A 318 -22.30 -29.92 -9.22
C THR A 318 -23.37 -29.12 -9.93
N TYR A 319 -23.02 -28.59 -11.11
CA TYR A 319 -23.92 -27.76 -11.89
C TYR A 319 -25.30 -28.41 -12.07
N LYS A 320 -26.34 -27.62 -11.80
CA LYS A 320 -27.74 -27.92 -12.11
C LYS A 320 -28.32 -26.76 -12.91
N PRO A 321 -29.18 -27.01 -13.91
CA PRO A 321 -30.02 -25.94 -14.45
C PRO A 321 -30.82 -25.32 -13.30
N TYR A 322 -30.72 -24.00 -13.15
CA TYR A 322 -31.28 -23.24 -12.04
C TYR A 322 -32.08 -22.05 -12.55
N TYR A 323 -32.88 -21.46 -11.68
CA TYR A 323 -33.59 -20.22 -11.95
C TYR A 323 -32.61 -19.05 -12.07
N ILE A 324 -32.69 -18.26 -13.15
CA ILE A 324 -31.88 -17.05 -13.36
C ILE A 324 -32.77 -15.83 -13.09
N ALA A 325 -32.36 -14.99 -12.14
CA ALA A 325 -33.17 -13.82 -11.78
C ALA A 325 -33.08 -12.71 -12.85
N THR A 326 -34.23 -12.20 -13.28
CA THR A 326 -34.31 -11.15 -14.31
C THR A 326 -34.24 -9.72 -13.74
N LYS A 327 -34.36 -9.57 -12.42
CA LYS A 327 -34.39 -8.28 -11.70
C LYS A 327 -33.55 -8.38 -10.43
N ASP A 328 -33.07 -7.25 -9.94
CA ASP A 328 -32.35 -7.17 -8.68
C ASP A 328 -33.31 -7.33 -7.48
N TYR A 329 -32.80 -7.80 -6.34
CA TYR A 329 -33.60 -7.96 -5.13
C TYR A 329 -33.58 -6.66 -4.32
N ASN A 330 -34.75 -6.02 -4.16
CA ASN A 330 -34.85 -4.73 -3.46
C ASN A 330 -35.07 -4.85 -1.94
N ASP A 331 -35.45 -6.03 -1.43
CA ASP A 331 -35.91 -6.25 -0.05
C ASP A 331 -34.95 -7.12 0.79
N ILE A 332 -33.65 -7.12 0.49
CA ILE A 332 -32.67 -7.89 1.28
C ILE A 332 -32.12 -7.01 2.41
N GLU A 333 -32.41 -7.42 3.64
CA GLU A 333 -32.00 -6.73 4.87
C GLU A 333 -31.14 -7.68 5.74
N GLU A 334 -30.06 -7.13 6.31
CA GLU A 334 -29.32 -7.81 7.38
C GLU A 334 -30.13 -7.76 8.67
N ILE A 335 -30.40 -8.94 9.24
CA ILE A 335 -31.12 -9.09 10.49
C ILE A 335 -30.10 -9.04 11.64
N PRO A 336 -30.24 -8.11 12.60
CA PRO A 336 -29.37 -8.06 13.78
C PRO A 336 -29.40 -9.38 14.55
N LEU A 337 -28.26 -9.80 15.06
CA LEU A 337 -28.18 -11.01 15.88
C LEU A 337 -28.98 -10.82 17.18
N TYR A 338 -29.50 -11.93 17.70
CA TYR A 338 -30.36 -11.94 18.89
C TYR A 338 -29.70 -11.23 20.09
N PHE A 339 -28.39 -11.39 20.28
CA PHE A 339 -27.64 -10.71 21.35
C PHE A 339 -27.25 -9.28 21.01
N GLU A 340 -26.96 -8.93 19.74
CA GLU A 340 -26.70 -7.55 19.33
C GLU A 340 -27.92 -6.68 19.63
N LYS A 341 -29.10 -7.14 19.18
CA LYS A 341 -30.38 -6.46 19.45
C LYS A 341 -30.64 -6.32 20.96
N TYR A 342 -30.37 -7.36 21.74
CA TYR A 342 -30.53 -7.32 23.19
C TYR A 342 -29.68 -6.22 23.83
N PHE A 343 -28.40 -6.08 23.47
CA PHE A 343 -27.53 -5.06 24.03
C PHE A 343 -27.82 -3.66 23.50
N ASP A 344 -28.24 -3.53 22.24
CA ASP A 344 -28.72 -2.25 21.69
C ASP A 344 -29.93 -1.74 22.47
N ASP A 345 -30.93 -2.60 22.72
CA ASP A 345 -32.10 -2.25 23.53
C ASP A 345 -31.71 -1.93 24.98
N LEU A 346 -30.72 -2.64 25.53
CA LEU A 346 -30.23 -2.42 26.90
C LEU A 346 -29.56 -1.05 27.05
N VAL A 347 -28.68 -0.67 26.10
CA VAL A 347 -28.01 0.64 26.06
C VAL A 347 -28.99 1.75 25.75
N LYS A 348 -29.91 1.56 24.80
CA LYS A 348 -30.95 2.55 24.46
C LYS A 348 -31.79 2.93 25.68
N ASN A 349 -32.13 1.96 26.54
CA ASN A 349 -32.88 2.19 27.76
C ASN A 349 -32.02 2.75 28.91
N ASN A 350 -30.69 2.68 28.81
CA ASN A 350 -29.75 3.05 29.88
C ASN A 350 -28.46 3.68 29.31
N PRO A 351 -28.53 4.81 28.59
CA PRO A 351 -27.44 5.31 27.76
C PRO A 351 -26.17 5.71 28.53
N ASN A 352 -26.31 5.96 29.84
CA ASN A 352 -25.21 6.34 30.72
C ASN A 352 -24.56 5.16 31.46
N ASN A 353 -25.09 3.95 31.33
CA ASN A 353 -24.54 2.77 31.98
C ASN A 353 -23.31 2.24 31.20
N ILE A 354 -22.12 2.41 31.79
CA ILE A 354 -20.84 2.03 31.17
C ILE A 354 -20.72 0.52 31.01
N LEU A 355 -21.26 -0.27 31.95
CA LEU A 355 -21.23 -1.72 31.87
C LEU A 355 -22.00 -2.22 30.64
N TYR A 356 -23.14 -1.59 30.32
CA TYR A 356 -23.92 -1.94 29.14
C TYR A 356 -23.26 -1.53 27.84
N LYS A 357 -22.57 -0.38 27.82
CA LYS A 357 -21.71 0.00 26.68
C LYS A 357 -20.58 -0.99 26.45
N ILE A 358 -19.95 -1.50 27.51
CA ILE A 358 -18.93 -2.55 27.43
C ILE A 358 -19.52 -3.88 26.92
N PHE A 359 -20.72 -4.25 27.39
CA PHE A 359 -21.41 -5.43 26.88
C PHE A 359 -21.74 -5.30 25.39
N GLN A 360 -22.22 -4.13 24.96
CA GLN A 360 -22.48 -3.81 23.57
C GLN A 360 -21.19 -3.84 22.73
N PHE A 361 -20.08 -3.29 23.25
CA PHE A 361 -18.77 -3.40 22.61
C PHE A 361 -18.39 -4.85 22.39
N SER A 362 -18.45 -5.70 23.42
CA SER A 362 -18.07 -7.11 23.29
C SER A 362 -19.01 -7.91 22.37
N ALA A 363 -20.29 -7.52 22.26
CA ALA A 363 -21.20 -8.10 21.27
C ALA A 363 -20.73 -7.84 19.83
N TYR A 364 -20.29 -6.61 19.54
CA TYR A 364 -19.77 -6.24 18.22
C TYR A 364 -18.33 -6.72 17.97
N GLU A 365 -17.49 -6.74 19.00
CA GLU A 365 -16.12 -7.28 19.01
C GLU A 365 -16.12 -8.76 18.61
N ALA A 366 -17.06 -9.56 19.13
CA ALA A 366 -17.15 -11.00 18.87
C ALA A 366 -17.29 -11.36 17.38
N ASN A 367 -17.83 -10.45 16.57
CA ASN A 367 -17.98 -10.59 15.12
C ASN A 367 -17.20 -9.53 14.32
N TYR A 368 -16.25 -8.84 14.95
CA TYR A 368 -15.40 -7.83 14.32
C TYR A 368 -16.19 -6.73 13.59
N LYS A 369 -17.37 -6.35 14.11
CA LYS A 369 -18.18 -5.23 13.59
C LYS A 369 -17.57 -3.89 14.05
N LYS A 370 -16.40 -3.54 13.49
CA LYS A 370 -15.50 -2.44 13.93
C LYS A 370 -16.20 -1.11 14.16
N VAL A 371 -17.04 -0.67 13.22
CA VAL A 371 -17.75 0.62 13.32
C VAL A 371 -18.66 0.65 14.55
N LYS A 372 -19.53 -0.36 14.70
CA LYS A 372 -20.45 -0.47 15.83
C LYS A 372 -19.72 -0.69 17.16
N ALA A 373 -18.60 -1.42 17.15
CA ALA A 373 -17.74 -1.57 18.32
C ALA A 373 -17.17 -0.22 18.78
N PHE A 374 -16.69 0.61 17.86
CA PHE A 374 -16.24 1.97 18.20
C PHE A 374 -17.36 2.84 18.76
N GLU A 375 -18.53 2.82 18.13
CA GLU A 375 -19.71 3.58 18.58
C GLU A 375 -20.13 3.21 20.02
N ALA A 376 -19.98 1.95 20.42
CA ALA A 376 -20.24 1.52 21.78
C ALA A 376 -19.27 2.17 22.80
N LEU A 377 -18.02 2.46 22.41
CA LEU A 377 -17.00 3.08 23.27
C LEU A 377 -16.93 4.61 23.16
N GLU A 378 -17.58 5.20 22.15
CA GLU A 378 -17.45 6.61 21.81
C GLU A 378 -17.72 7.54 23.01
N GLY A 379 -16.82 8.53 23.19
CA GLY A 379 -16.84 9.52 24.26
C GLY A 379 -16.34 9.02 25.62
N LEU A 380 -16.11 7.71 25.82
CA LEU A 380 -15.67 7.19 27.11
C LEU A 380 -14.21 7.56 27.44
N ASN A 381 -13.32 7.61 26.46
CA ASN A 381 -11.93 8.05 26.64
C ASN A 381 -11.83 9.54 26.98
N GLU A 382 -12.69 10.39 26.42
CA GLU A 382 -12.74 11.82 26.77
C GLU A 382 -13.28 12.03 28.18
N LYS A 383 -14.29 11.26 28.57
CA LYS A 383 -14.91 11.34 29.90
C LYS A 383 -14.02 10.73 31.00
N TYR A 384 -13.26 9.68 30.67
CA TYR A 384 -12.44 8.93 31.63
C TYR A 384 -11.00 8.72 31.14
N PRO A 385 -10.24 9.80 30.84
CA PRO A 385 -8.95 9.71 30.15
C PRO A 385 -7.87 8.98 30.95
N LYS A 386 -8.01 8.91 32.28
CA LYS A 386 -7.07 8.23 33.19
C LYS A 386 -7.50 6.81 33.58
N SER A 387 -8.67 6.34 33.11
CA SER A 387 -9.19 5.03 33.50
C SER A 387 -8.49 3.92 32.73
N SER A 388 -7.73 3.09 33.43
CA SER A 388 -7.07 1.94 32.83
C SER A 388 -8.09 0.92 32.30
N PHE A 389 -9.17 0.70 33.05
CA PHE A 389 -10.27 -0.20 32.64
C PHE A 389 -10.90 0.24 31.30
N VAL A 390 -11.30 1.51 31.17
CA VAL A 390 -11.90 2.04 29.93
C VAL A 390 -10.90 2.01 28.77
N ASN A 391 -9.68 2.50 29.01
CA ASN A 391 -8.66 2.58 27.97
C ASN A 391 -8.17 1.20 27.50
N ASN A 392 -8.24 0.17 28.33
CA ASN A 392 -7.95 -1.22 27.92
C ASN A 392 -8.98 -1.73 26.88
N TYR A 393 -10.24 -1.27 26.94
CA TYR A 393 -11.22 -1.54 25.86
C TYR A 393 -10.89 -0.80 24.57
N PHE A 394 -10.28 0.39 24.63
CA PHE A 394 -9.73 1.04 23.44
C PHE A 394 -8.53 0.28 22.87
N VAL A 395 -7.64 -0.28 23.71
CA VAL A 395 -6.57 -1.18 23.24
C VAL A 395 -7.16 -2.40 22.52
N LYS A 396 -8.20 -3.02 23.08
CA LYS A 396 -8.93 -4.12 22.41
C LYS A 396 -9.53 -3.68 21.06
N TYR A 397 -10.10 -2.48 20.98
CA TYR A 397 -10.60 -1.92 19.73
C TYR A 397 -9.48 -1.67 18.70
N TYR A 398 -8.35 -1.08 19.09
CA TYR A 398 -7.24 -0.82 18.16
C TYR A 398 -6.59 -2.13 17.69
N ASN A 399 -6.52 -3.16 18.55
CA ASN A 399 -6.14 -4.51 18.15
C ASN A 399 -7.13 -5.12 17.13
N LEU A 400 -8.42 -4.79 17.22
CA LEU A 400 -9.43 -5.18 16.22
C LEU A 400 -9.14 -4.57 14.84
N LEU A 401 -8.57 -3.35 14.80
CA LEU A 401 -8.23 -2.67 13.55
C LEU A 401 -7.06 -3.35 12.82
N GLY A 402 -5.98 -3.61 13.56
CA GLY A 402 -4.80 -4.36 13.10
C GLY A 402 -3.64 -3.50 12.58
N ASP A 403 -3.79 -2.18 12.50
CA ASP A 403 -2.86 -1.22 11.91
C ASP A 403 -2.62 0.04 12.77
N GLU A 404 -2.92 -0.03 14.07
CA GLU A 404 -2.90 1.11 15.00
C GLU A 404 -1.97 0.89 16.21
N SER A 405 -0.77 0.33 15.99
CA SER A 405 0.22 0.05 17.05
C SER A 405 0.63 1.32 17.83
N GLN A 406 0.79 2.46 17.15
CA GLN A 406 1.17 3.73 17.79
C GLN A 406 0.13 4.19 18.82
N LYS A 407 -1.16 4.02 18.53
CA LYS A 407 -2.24 4.36 19.47
C LYS A 407 -2.24 3.44 20.68
N ILE A 408 -1.95 2.16 20.47
CA ILE A 408 -1.79 1.19 21.55
C ILE A 408 -0.58 1.57 22.43
N ASP A 409 0.54 1.95 21.83
CA ASP A 409 1.75 2.38 22.56
C ASP A 409 1.51 3.66 23.38
N GLU A 410 0.77 4.63 22.82
CA GLU A 410 0.34 5.84 23.52
C GLU A 410 -0.47 5.49 24.78
N ILE A 411 -1.46 4.60 24.65
CA ILE A 411 -2.29 4.15 25.77
C ILE A 411 -1.45 3.35 26.79
N ASN A 412 -0.56 2.47 26.34
CA ASN A 412 0.32 1.70 27.23
C ASN A 412 1.24 2.60 28.05
N LYS A 413 1.82 3.65 27.46
CA LYS A 413 2.59 4.66 28.21
C LYS A 413 1.74 5.42 29.24
N ASN A 414 0.48 5.69 28.90
CA ASN A 414 -0.47 6.31 29.83
C ASN A 414 -0.81 5.37 31.00
N PHE A 415 -0.86 4.05 30.80
CA PHE A 415 -0.98 3.09 31.90
C PHE A 415 0.23 3.15 32.84
N GLU A 416 1.45 3.13 32.29
CA GLU A 416 2.68 3.22 33.09
C GLU A 416 2.74 4.51 33.93
N THR A 417 2.18 5.61 33.41
CA THR A 417 2.18 6.92 34.07
C THR A 417 1.07 7.08 35.11
N ASN A 418 -0.17 6.69 34.78
CA ASN A 418 -1.34 6.98 35.60
C ASN A 418 -1.72 5.83 36.55
N ASP A 419 -1.25 4.61 36.27
CA ASP A 419 -1.59 3.39 37.01
C ASP A 419 -0.39 2.41 36.99
N PRO A 420 0.74 2.79 37.61
CA PRO A 420 2.02 2.08 37.45
C PRO A 420 2.00 0.62 37.94
N GLU A 421 1.12 0.30 38.89
CA GLU A 421 0.94 -1.07 39.42
C GLU A 421 -0.10 -1.90 38.65
N TYR A 422 -0.60 -1.39 37.52
CA TYR A 422 -1.57 -2.13 36.70
C TYR A 422 -0.95 -3.38 36.09
N TYR A 423 -1.66 -4.51 36.16
CA TYR A 423 -1.13 -5.81 35.74
C TYR A 423 -0.72 -5.86 34.25
N VAL A 424 -1.41 -5.09 33.39
CA VAL A 424 -1.08 -4.98 31.97
C VAL A 424 0.33 -4.41 31.75
N ASN A 425 0.81 -3.50 32.61
CA ASN A 425 2.18 -2.97 32.50
C ASN A 425 3.21 -4.09 32.66
N SER A 426 3.04 -4.95 33.67
CA SER A 426 3.92 -6.11 33.88
C SER A 426 3.84 -7.11 32.73
N LEU A 427 2.65 -7.36 32.18
CA LEU A 427 2.48 -8.24 31.02
C LEU A 427 3.16 -7.67 29.76
N ASN A 428 2.99 -6.38 29.50
CA ASN A 428 3.64 -5.70 28.38
C ASN A 428 5.18 -5.82 28.45
N LYS A 429 5.76 -5.70 29.66
CA LYS A 429 7.20 -5.92 29.86
C LYS A 429 7.64 -7.36 29.60
N LEU A 430 6.81 -8.36 29.92
CA LEU A 430 7.10 -9.76 29.58
C LEU A 430 7.08 -10.04 28.08
N THR A 431 6.40 -9.20 27.28
CA THR A 431 6.38 -9.29 25.82
C THR A 431 7.44 -8.43 25.13
N ASP A 432 8.09 -7.51 25.85
CA ASP A 432 9.13 -6.63 25.31
C ASP A 432 10.50 -7.33 25.34
N SER A 433 10.87 -7.94 24.20
CA SER A 433 12.10 -8.72 24.09
C SER A 433 13.37 -7.89 24.27
N GLU A 434 13.35 -6.61 23.89
CA GLU A 434 14.53 -5.74 24.00
C GLU A 434 14.71 -5.29 25.44
N TRP A 435 13.62 -4.87 26.10
CA TRP A 435 13.67 -4.57 27.52
C TRP A 435 14.12 -5.78 28.35
N LEU A 436 13.57 -6.98 28.10
CA LEU A 436 13.98 -8.19 28.83
C LEU A 436 15.46 -8.53 28.65
N LYS A 437 16.06 -8.22 27.48
CA LYS A 437 17.49 -8.44 27.21
C LYS A 437 18.38 -7.47 27.98
N SER A 438 17.97 -6.21 28.13
CA SER A 438 18.80 -5.14 28.71
C SER A 438 18.50 -4.81 30.18
N ALA A 439 17.32 -5.17 30.69
CA ALA A 439 16.86 -4.81 32.03
C ALA A 439 17.82 -5.32 33.11
N GLN A 440 18.08 -4.46 34.09
CA GLN A 440 18.85 -4.84 35.27
C GLN A 440 18.05 -5.79 36.15
N ILE A 441 18.75 -6.64 36.93
CA ILE A 441 18.07 -7.56 37.86
C ILE A 441 17.14 -6.79 38.80
N SER A 442 17.56 -5.64 39.33
CA SER A 442 16.74 -4.79 40.20
C SER A 442 15.43 -4.30 39.55
N GLU A 443 15.41 -4.10 38.23
CA GLU A 443 14.20 -3.73 37.50
C GLU A 443 13.25 -4.93 37.34
N LEU A 444 13.80 -6.11 37.03
CA LEU A 444 13.02 -7.36 36.99
C LEU A 444 12.40 -7.66 38.37
N GLU A 445 13.19 -7.47 39.43
CA GLU A 445 12.77 -7.63 40.82
C GLU A 445 11.63 -6.68 41.19
N ARG A 446 11.71 -5.42 40.74
CA ARG A 446 10.63 -4.44 40.93
C ARG A 446 9.31 -4.94 40.31
N TYR A 447 9.34 -5.40 39.06
CA TYR A 447 8.12 -5.88 38.40
C TYR A 447 7.60 -7.19 38.99
N ARG A 448 8.48 -8.10 39.41
CA ARG A 448 8.12 -9.27 40.23
C ARG A 448 7.39 -8.85 41.50
N ASP A 449 7.94 -7.91 42.26
CA ASP A 449 7.37 -7.52 43.56
C ASP A 449 6.04 -6.78 43.43
N ILE A 450 5.84 -6.01 42.35
CA ILE A 450 4.51 -5.47 41.99
C ILE A 450 3.55 -6.63 41.73
N SER A 451 3.96 -7.63 40.94
CA SER A 451 3.08 -8.73 40.53
C SER A 451 2.63 -9.67 41.64
N LYS A 452 3.31 -9.68 42.80
CA LYS A 452 2.85 -10.38 44.02
C LYS A 452 1.50 -9.87 44.54
N LYS A 453 1.09 -8.67 44.14
CA LYS A 453 -0.21 -8.07 44.50
C LYS A 453 -1.35 -8.56 43.62
N TYR A 454 -1.05 -9.23 42.50
CA TYR A 454 -2.06 -9.71 41.55
C TYR A 454 -2.80 -10.93 42.10
N LYS A 455 -4.00 -11.18 41.56
CA LYS A 455 -4.84 -12.32 41.96
C LYS A 455 -4.24 -13.68 41.61
N GLN A 456 -3.36 -13.74 40.61
CA GLN A 456 -2.71 -14.97 40.16
C GLN A 456 -1.19 -14.76 40.08
N ARG A 457 -0.42 -15.82 40.39
CA ARG A 457 1.04 -15.75 40.52
C ARG A 457 1.78 -15.89 39.19
N TYR A 458 1.07 -16.12 38.09
CA TYR A 458 1.63 -16.28 36.74
C TYR A 458 2.74 -15.26 36.40
N VAL A 459 2.47 -13.97 36.59
CA VAL A 459 3.44 -12.89 36.25
C VAL A 459 4.63 -12.88 37.21
N GLU A 460 4.41 -13.12 38.50
CA GLU A 460 5.45 -13.26 39.53
C GLU A 460 6.42 -14.37 39.15
N LEU A 461 5.88 -15.56 38.86
CA LEU A 461 6.66 -16.75 38.51
C LEU A 461 7.45 -16.57 37.21
N MET A 462 6.90 -15.87 36.22
CA MET A 462 7.61 -15.54 34.98
C MET A 462 8.81 -14.62 35.23
N PHE A 463 8.67 -13.58 36.06
CA PHE A 463 9.81 -12.74 36.41
C PHE A 463 10.83 -13.49 37.27
N ASP A 464 10.39 -14.31 38.22
CA ASP A 464 11.28 -15.15 39.01
C ASP A 464 12.08 -16.10 38.11
N PHE A 465 11.44 -16.73 37.12
CA PHE A 465 12.12 -17.55 36.12
C PHE A 465 13.22 -16.77 35.38
N ILE A 466 12.93 -15.55 34.90
CA ILE A 466 13.88 -14.71 34.18
C ILE A 466 15.04 -14.27 35.09
N ILE A 467 14.76 -13.89 36.34
CA ILE A 467 15.78 -13.52 37.34
C ILE A 467 16.72 -14.70 37.60
N LYS A 468 16.16 -15.91 37.82
CA LYS A 468 16.96 -17.13 38.01
C LYS A 468 17.77 -17.48 36.77
N SER A 469 17.22 -17.23 35.58
CA SER A 469 17.97 -17.35 34.32
C SER A 469 19.17 -16.41 34.26
N ARG A 470 19.04 -15.15 34.67
CA ARG A 470 20.16 -14.19 34.76
C ARG A 470 21.22 -14.58 35.78
N GLN A 471 20.80 -15.24 36.85
CA GLN A 471 21.69 -15.75 37.90
C GLN A 471 22.39 -17.06 37.51
N GLY A 472 21.99 -17.69 36.40
CA GLY A 472 22.51 -19.00 35.98
C GLY A 472 22.05 -20.16 36.87
N ASP A 473 21.01 -19.97 37.69
CA ASP A 473 20.50 -20.99 38.61
C ASP A 473 19.48 -21.90 37.91
N ILE A 474 19.99 -22.91 37.21
CA ILE A 474 19.18 -23.84 36.42
C ILE A 474 18.19 -24.63 37.29
N ASN A 475 18.54 -24.97 38.54
CA ASN A 475 17.64 -25.75 39.40
C ASN A 475 16.43 -24.91 39.82
N GLU A 476 16.68 -23.67 40.23
CA GLU A 476 15.60 -22.74 40.57
C GLU A 476 14.78 -22.36 39.34
N MET A 477 15.40 -22.14 38.18
CA MET A 477 14.64 -21.94 36.92
C MET A 477 13.64 -23.06 36.67
N ILE A 478 14.06 -24.32 36.84
CA ILE A 478 13.20 -25.49 36.64
C ILE A 478 12.09 -25.54 37.70
N SER A 479 12.40 -25.21 38.95
CA SER A 479 11.42 -25.12 40.04
C SER A 479 10.34 -24.07 39.74
N GLN A 480 10.74 -22.87 39.26
CA GLN A 480 9.79 -21.84 38.86
C GLN A 480 8.92 -22.27 37.68
N LEU A 481 9.48 -22.99 36.70
CA LEU A 481 8.71 -23.54 35.59
C LEU A 481 7.68 -24.59 36.05
N ASP A 482 8.01 -25.47 36.99
CA ASP A 482 7.04 -26.42 37.56
C ASP A 482 5.89 -25.69 38.25
N GLN A 483 6.23 -24.69 39.07
CA GLN A 483 5.23 -23.91 39.76
C GLN A 483 4.34 -23.14 38.78
N LEU A 484 4.90 -22.66 37.66
CA LEU A 484 4.16 -22.01 36.58
C LEU A 484 3.20 -22.98 35.87
N VAL A 485 3.61 -24.23 35.62
CA VAL A 485 2.71 -25.26 35.07
C VAL A 485 1.54 -25.54 36.02
N ILE A 486 1.81 -25.62 37.32
CA ILE A 486 0.76 -25.85 38.34
C ILE A 486 -0.19 -24.64 38.45
N ASP A 487 0.36 -23.42 38.55
CA ASP A 487 -0.42 -22.17 38.74
C ASP A 487 -1.24 -21.79 37.49
N SER A 488 -0.86 -22.33 36.33
CA SER A 488 -1.61 -22.19 35.07
C SER A 488 -2.57 -23.35 34.79
N TYR A 489 -2.81 -24.22 35.78
CA TYR A 489 -3.71 -25.37 35.69
C TYR A 489 -3.35 -26.34 34.55
N ASN A 490 -2.06 -26.68 34.45
CA ASN A 490 -1.49 -27.51 33.39
C ASN A 490 -1.72 -26.93 32.00
N ASN A 491 -1.57 -25.61 31.85
CA ASN A 491 -1.65 -24.98 30.54
C ASN A 491 -0.65 -25.64 29.58
N GLU A 492 -1.19 -26.17 28.48
CA GLU A 492 -0.46 -26.98 27.52
C GLU A 492 0.75 -26.22 26.93
N LYS A 493 0.62 -24.92 26.65
CA LYS A 493 1.72 -24.10 26.10
C LYS A 493 2.88 -23.97 27.09
N ILE A 494 2.55 -23.73 28.36
CA ILE A 494 3.54 -23.60 29.43
C ILE A 494 4.21 -24.95 29.70
N LEU A 495 3.44 -26.04 29.68
CA LEU A 495 3.98 -27.39 29.84
C LEU A 495 4.95 -27.76 28.70
N ILE A 496 4.60 -27.43 27.45
CA ILE A 496 5.48 -27.65 26.29
C ILE A 496 6.76 -26.82 26.42
N LEU A 497 6.64 -25.54 26.76
CA LEU A 497 7.78 -24.66 27.01
C LEU A 497 8.69 -25.21 28.11
N ALA A 498 8.12 -25.60 29.25
CA ALA A 498 8.86 -26.15 30.38
C ALA A 498 9.58 -27.45 30.01
N THR A 499 8.91 -28.34 29.26
CA THR A 499 9.48 -29.61 28.78
C THR A 499 10.66 -29.38 27.84
N ASN A 500 10.51 -28.46 26.87
CA ASN A 500 11.58 -28.10 25.93
C ASN A 500 12.79 -27.44 26.62
N LEU A 501 12.56 -26.59 27.62
CA LEU A 501 13.64 -25.97 28.39
C LEU A 501 14.38 -26.99 29.24
N ARG A 502 13.68 -27.94 29.86
CA ARG A 502 14.30 -29.07 30.59
C ARG A 502 15.17 -29.92 29.69
N TYR A 503 14.65 -30.28 28.52
CA TYR A 503 15.40 -30.99 27.49
C TYR A 503 16.73 -30.29 27.20
N LYS A 504 16.68 -28.98 26.91
CA LYS A 504 17.89 -28.19 26.58
C LYS A 504 18.86 -28.00 27.75
N LEU A 505 18.36 -27.77 28.96
CA LEU A 505 19.18 -27.40 30.12
C LEU A 505 19.73 -28.60 30.91
N LYS A 506 19.03 -29.75 30.89
CA LYS A 506 19.39 -30.95 31.65
C LYS A 506 19.72 -32.15 30.77
N ASN A 507 19.60 -32.02 29.44
CA ASN A 507 19.78 -33.11 28.48
C ASN A 507 18.86 -34.32 28.74
N ASP A 508 17.67 -34.06 29.31
CA ASP A 508 16.72 -35.10 29.77
C ASP A 508 15.82 -35.56 28.62
N THR A 509 16.42 -36.18 27.60
CA THR A 509 15.78 -36.55 26.33
C THR A 509 14.62 -37.51 26.52
N ASP A 510 14.82 -38.57 27.32
CA ASP A 510 13.81 -39.62 27.49
C ASP A 510 12.56 -39.10 28.21
N LYS A 511 12.72 -38.25 29.23
CA LYS A 511 11.56 -37.66 29.92
C LYS A 511 10.82 -36.65 29.06
N ALA A 512 11.53 -35.86 28.24
CA ALA A 512 10.89 -34.93 27.32
C ALA A 512 10.05 -35.69 26.28
N ILE A 513 10.62 -36.74 25.68
CA ILE A 513 9.91 -37.63 24.74
C ILE A 513 8.71 -38.28 25.41
N ALA A 514 8.86 -38.87 26.60
CA ALA A 514 7.76 -39.50 27.32
C ALA A 514 6.63 -38.51 27.65
N THR A 515 6.97 -37.27 28.00
CA THR A 515 6.00 -36.20 28.26
C THR A 515 5.21 -35.84 27.01
N PHE A 516 5.89 -35.66 25.87
CA PHE A 516 5.25 -35.38 24.59
C PHE A 516 4.42 -36.56 24.05
N GLU A 517 4.91 -37.79 24.18
CA GLU A 517 4.16 -39.01 23.84
C GLU A 517 2.88 -39.13 24.68
N ASN A 518 2.95 -38.82 25.98
CA ASN A 518 1.76 -38.85 26.84
C ASN A 518 0.75 -37.76 26.46
N LEU A 519 1.22 -36.55 26.14
CA LEU A 519 0.34 -35.49 25.65
C LEU A 519 -0.38 -35.87 24.35
N LEU A 520 0.34 -36.46 23.39
CA LEU A 520 -0.25 -36.88 22.11
C LEU A 520 -1.20 -38.08 22.25
N LYS A 521 -1.02 -38.92 23.27
CA LYS A 521 -1.94 -40.03 23.55
C LYS A 521 -3.34 -39.54 23.94
N GLU A 522 -3.40 -38.43 24.67
CA GLU A 522 -4.66 -37.86 25.15
C GLU A 522 -5.24 -36.82 24.19
N LYS A 523 -4.38 -36.08 23.49
CA LYS A 523 -4.78 -34.90 22.71
C LYS A 523 -4.04 -34.77 21.38
N ASP A 524 -4.73 -34.27 20.36
CA ASP A 524 -4.13 -33.90 19.08
C ASP A 524 -3.55 -32.48 19.17
N ILE A 525 -2.25 -32.37 19.45
CA ILE A 525 -1.54 -31.11 19.59
C ILE A 525 -0.44 -31.02 18.52
N TYR A 526 -0.68 -30.20 17.49
CA TYR A 526 0.19 -30.06 16.34
C TYR A 526 1.64 -29.68 16.68
N GLU A 527 1.83 -28.73 17.61
CA GLU A 527 3.18 -28.30 18.05
C GLU A 527 3.97 -29.45 18.71
N VAL A 528 3.29 -30.27 19.51
CA VAL A 528 3.90 -31.45 20.16
C VAL A 528 4.28 -32.50 19.13
N SER A 529 3.39 -32.75 18.15
CA SER A 529 3.63 -33.66 17.03
C SER A 529 4.89 -33.29 16.25
N ASN A 530 5.06 -32.01 15.91
CA ASN A 530 6.25 -31.49 15.22
C ASN A 530 7.52 -31.58 16.08
N THR A 531 7.43 -31.21 17.36
CA THR A 531 8.56 -31.26 18.31
C THR A 531 9.04 -32.70 18.51
N LEU A 532 8.11 -33.64 18.72
CA LEU A 532 8.42 -35.05 18.87
C LEU A 532 9.02 -35.65 17.60
N SER A 533 8.48 -35.29 16.42
CA SER A 533 9.05 -35.68 15.12
C SER A 533 10.50 -35.19 14.97
N ALA A 534 10.83 -33.97 15.41
CA ALA A 534 12.20 -33.46 15.40
C ALA A 534 13.12 -34.25 16.35
N HIS A 535 12.67 -34.59 17.56
CA HIS A 535 13.43 -35.44 18.48
C HIS A 535 13.66 -36.85 17.92
N TYR A 536 12.65 -37.47 17.32
CA TYR A 536 12.81 -38.78 16.68
C TYR A 536 13.77 -38.73 15.49
N LYS A 537 13.77 -37.66 14.69
CA LYS A 537 14.77 -37.45 13.62
C LYS A 537 16.19 -37.38 14.18
N ALA A 538 16.40 -36.63 15.28
CA ALA A 538 17.70 -36.53 15.93
C ALA A 538 18.20 -37.87 16.49
N LEU A 539 17.28 -38.74 16.91
CA LEU A 539 17.55 -40.11 17.38
C LEU A 539 17.53 -41.17 16.26
N ASN A 540 17.42 -40.76 14.99
CA ASN A 540 17.29 -41.66 13.83
C ASN A 540 16.13 -42.68 13.93
N ARG A 541 15.07 -42.35 14.67
CA ARG A 541 13.83 -43.14 14.85
C ARG A 541 12.87 -42.91 13.67
N LYS A 542 13.27 -43.34 12.46
CA LYS A 542 12.52 -43.07 11.21
C LYS A 542 11.09 -43.61 11.19
N ALA A 543 10.84 -44.80 11.74
CA ALA A 543 9.51 -45.41 11.76
C ALA A 543 8.50 -44.59 12.59
N ASP A 544 8.96 -43.99 13.69
CA ASP A 544 8.12 -43.13 14.53
C ASP A 544 7.82 -41.79 13.84
N VAL A 545 8.80 -41.23 13.11
CA VAL A 545 8.59 -40.05 12.26
C VAL A 545 7.53 -40.32 11.19
N GLU A 546 7.64 -41.46 10.50
CA GLU A 546 6.67 -41.87 9.48
C GLU A 546 5.26 -42.07 10.08
N LYS A 547 5.18 -42.69 11.27
CA LYS A 547 3.91 -42.87 11.99
C LYS A 547 3.24 -41.53 12.29
N ILE A 548 3.98 -40.55 12.83
CA ILE A 548 3.45 -39.21 13.11
C ILE A 548 2.90 -38.56 11.83
N ILE A 549 3.65 -38.59 10.73
CA ILE A 549 3.23 -37.97 9.47
C ILE A 549 1.95 -38.63 8.93
N LYS A 550 1.85 -39.97 8.99
CA LYS A 550 0.65 -40.70 8.56
C LYS A 550 -0.57 -40.37 9.44
N GLU A 551 -0.38 -40.23 10.75
CA GLU A 551 -1.45 -39.81 11.67
C GLU A 551 -1.94 -38.39 11.34
N GLN A 552 -1.03 -37.45 11.03
CA GLN A 552 -1.41 -36.10 10.58
C GLN A 552 -2.24 -36.13 9.28
N ILE A 553 -1.85 -36.94 8.29
CA ILE A 553 -2.61 -37.12 7.04
C ILE A 553 -4.01 -37.69 7.33
N LEU A 554 -4.12 -38.66 8.25
CA LEU A 554 -5.40 -39.26 8.62
C LEU A 554 -6.33 -38.29 9.35
N ASN A 555 -5.77 -37.40 10.16
CA ASN A 555 -6.51 -36.39 10.91
C ASN A 555 -6.92 -35.20 10.03
N HIS A 556 -6.10 -34.86 9.04
CA HIS A 556 -6.31 -33.73 8.15
C HIS A 556 -6.25 -34.12 6.65
N PRO A 557 -7.11 -35.04 6.19
CA PRO A 557 -7.02 -35.60 4.84
C PRO A 557 -7.34 -34.59 3.74
N HIS A 558 -7.82 -33.38 4.05
CA HIS A 558 -8.11 -32.35 3.05
C HIS A 558 -6.92 -31.43 2.77
N LEU A 559 -5.87 -31.43 3.60
CA LEU A 559 -4.71 -30.56 3.46
C LEU A 559 -3.57 -31.26 2.72
N ASN A 560 -3.07 -30.64 1.66
CA ASN A 560 -1.99 -31.15 0.83
C ASN A 560 -0.65 -31.11 1.55
N ASP A 561 -0.41 -30.13 2.43
CA ASP A 561 0.87 -29.94 3.12
C ASP A 561 1.34 -31.19 3.89
N PHE A 562 0.43 -31.87 4.59
CA PHE A 562 0.77 -33.10 5.33
C PHE A 562 1.17 -34.24 4.39
N ARG A 563 0.50 -34.37 3.23
CA ARG A 563 0.89 -35.35 2.20
C ARG A 563 2.20 -34.96 1.54
N THR A 564 2.44 -33.69 1.29
CA THR A 564 3.70 -33.17 0.72
C THR A 564 4.88 -33.45 1.67
N ASN A 565 4.70 -33.27 2.98
CA ASN A 565 5.71 -33.65 3.98
C ASN A 565 6.05 -35.16 3.92
N TYR A 566 5.07 -36.02 3.64
CA TYR A 566 5.31 -37.45 3.45
C TYR A 566 5.97 -37.76 2.10
N VAL A 567 5.62 -37.03 1.05
CA VAL A 567 6.31 -37.10 -0.26
C VAL A 567 7.81 -36.82 -0.08
N ASP A 568 8.19 -35.78 0.67
CA ASP A 568 9.61 -35.48 0.96
C ASP A 568 10.32 -36.62 1.71
N PHE A 569 9.63 -37.26 2.64
CA PHE A 569 10.14 -38.44 3.35
C PHE A 569 10.34 -39.62 2.37
N LEU A 570 9.37 -39.89 1.50
CA LEU A 570 9.44 -40.96 0.51
C LEU A 570 10.54 -40.72 -0.54
N ILE A 571 10.74 -39.47 -0.98
CA ILE A 571 11.82 -39.09 -1.90
C ILE A 571 13.19 -39.43 -1.28
N LYS A 572 13.40 -39.12 0.01
CA LYS A 572 14.65 -39.44 0.73
C LYS A 572 14.88 -40.94 0.87
N GLU A 573 13.81 -41.72 0.94
CA GLU A 573 13.85 -43.19 0.96
C GLU A 573 13.81 -43.80 -0.46
N ASN A 574 13.92 -42.99 -1.52
CA ASN A 574 13.88 -43.38 -2.94
C ASN A 574 12.57 -44.09 -3.38
N LYS A 575 11.45 -43.83 -2.70
CA LYS A 575 10.13 -44.39 -2.97
C LYS A 575 9.28 -43.50 -3.87
N TYR A 576 9.72 -43.32 -5.11
CA TYR A 576 9.15 -42.32 -6.04
C TYR A 576 7.71 -42.63 -6.49
N ASP A 577 7.36 -43.90 -6.71
CA ASP A 577 6.00 -44.26 -7.16
C ASP A 577 4.94 -44.03 -6.07
N GLU A 578 5.30 -44.27 -4.81
CA GLU A 578 4.47 -43.96 -3.64
C GLU A 578 4.28 -42.44 -3.52
N ALA A 579 5.35 -41.66 -3.72
CA ALA A 579 5.28 -40.20 -3.74
C ALA A 579 4.35 -39.69 -4.86
N LEU A 580 4.46 -40.21 -6.09
CA LEU A 580 3.57 -39.83 -7.20
C LEU A 580 2.09 -40.14 -6.92
N LYS A 581 1.79 -41.24 -6.22
CA LYS A 581 0.42 -41.58 -5.83
C LYS A 581 -0.17 -40.52 -4.90
N LEU A 582 0.60 -40.05 -3.92
CA LEU A 582 0.18 -38.98 -3.01
C LEU A 582 0.05 -37.63 -3.70
N LEU A 583 0.94 -37.32 -4.64
CA LEU A 583 0.86 -36.10 -5.43
C LEU A 583 -0.35 -36.09 -6.38
N ASN A 584 -0.73 -37.25 -6.93
CA ASN A 584 -2.00 -37.38 -7.67
C ASN A 584 -3.20 -37.13 -6.76
N GLU A 585 -3.17 -37.67 -5.53
CA GLU A 585 -4.22 -37.42 -4.54
C GLU A 585 -4.28 -35.93 -4.13
N ASN A 586 -3.16 -35.23 -4.04
CA ASN A 586 -3.15 -33.77 -3.81
C ASN A 586 -3.94 -33.01 -4.90
N LEU A 587 -3.79 -33.40 -6.17
CA LEU A 587 -4.50 -32.78 -7.29
C LEU A 587 -6.00 -33.10 -7.31
N GLU A 588 -6.45 -34.18 -6.66
CA GLU A 588 -7.88 -34.47 -6.47
C GLU A 588 -8.52 -33.54 -5.42
N TYR A 589 -7.73 -32.95 -4.52
CA TYR A 589 -8.21 -31.93 -3.58
C TYR A 589 -8.10 -30.52 -4.16
N PHE A 590 -7.00 -30.21 -4.85
CA PHE A 590 -6.80 -28.94 -5.52
C PHE A 590 -6.06 -29.12 -6.87
N PRO A 591 -6.78 -29.14 -8.01
CA PRO A 591 -6.21 -29.44 -9.33
C PRO A 591 -5.18 -28.43 -9.83
N TYR A 592 -5.26 -27.20 -9.33
CA TYR A 592 -4.41 -26.07 -9.76
C TYR A 592 -3.24 -25.84 -8.81
N SER A 593 -2.85 -26.85 -8.01
CA SER A 593 -1.73 -26.71 -7.09
C SER A 593 -0.38 -26.66 -7.81
N PHE A 594 0.21 -25.47 -7.98
CA PHE A 594 1.49 -25.32 -8.65
C PHE A 594 2.65 -25.92 -7.84
N VAL A 595 2.54 -25.98 -6.51
CA VAL A 595 3.50 -26.69 -5.64
C VAL A 595 3.45 -28.19 -5.89
N THR A 596 2.24 -28.76 -6.00
CA THR A 596 2.08 -30.18 -6.30
C THR A 596 2.58 -30.52 -7.71
N LEU A 597 2.29 -29.67 -8.70
CA LEU A 597 2.79 -29.81 -10.07
C LEU A 597 4.33 -29.74 -10.12
N GLU A 598 4.95 -28.80 -9.40
CA GLU A 598 6.41 -28.71 -9.28
C GLU A 598 7.01 -29.99 -8.69
N ASN A 599 6.44 -30.48 -7.58
CA ASN A 599 6.91 -31.71 -6.92
C ASN A 599 6.77 -32.93 -7.83
N LYS A 600 5.71 -33.04 -8.65
CA LYS A 600 5.60 -34.10 -9.67
C LYS A 600 6.72 -33.99 -10.69
N GLY A 601 7.00 -32.76 -11.16
CA GLY A 601 8.13 -32.49 -12.05
C GLY A 601 9.46 -32.98 -11.48
N LEU A 602 9.72 -32.68 -10.20
CA LEU A 602 10.91 -33.13 -9.48
C LEU A 602 11.00 -34.65 -9.36
N VAL A 603 9.93 -35.33 -8.94
CA VAL A 603 9.92 -36.79 -8.76
C VAL A 603 10.15 -37.52 -10.09
N TYR A 604 9.50 -37.09 -11.19
CA TYR A 604 9.78 -37.64 -12.51
C TYR A 604 11.23 -37.37 -12.97
N GLY A 605 11.79 -36.22 -12.62
CA GLY A 605 13.21 -35.91 -12.85
C GLY A 605 14.15 -36.89 -12.14
N LEU A 606 13.86 -37.21 -10.86
CA LEU A 606 14.61 -38.22 -10.09
C LEU A 606 14.51 -39.63 -10.70
N GLN A 607 13.36 -39.96 -11.31
CA GLN A 607 13.17 -41.19 -12.10
C GLN A 607 13.80 -41.14 -13.49
N LYS A 608 14.46 -40.03 -13.87
CA LYS A 608 15.02 -39.79 -15.21
C LYS A 608 13.96 -39.79 -16.33
N ASN A 609 12.69 -39.52 -16.00
CA ASN A 609 11.62 -39.33 -16.96
C ASN A 609 11.51 -37.84 -17.34
N GLU A 610 12.46 -37.38 -18.16
CA GLU A 610 12.59 -35.98 -18.56
C GLU A 610 11.33 -35.41 -19.24
N LYS A 611 10.61 -36.25 -19.99
CA LYS A 611 9.38 -35.86 -20.71
C LYS A 611 8.27 -35.44 -19.74
N GLU A 612 7.97 -36.30 -18.76
CA GLU A 612 6.93 -36.00 -17.77
C GLU A 612 7.40 -34.91 -16.80
N ALA A 613 8.68 -34.90 -16.44
CA ALA A 613 9.27 -33.83 -15.63
C ALA A 613 9.02 -32.45 -16.30
N ALA A 614 9.37 -32.31 -17.57
CA ALA A 614 9.16 -31.08 -18.33
C ALA A 614 7.67 -30.73 -18.49
N ASN A 615 6.77 -31.72 -18.62
CA ASN A 615 5.33 -31.49 -18.72
C ASN A 615 4.76 -30.83 -17.45
N TYR A 616 5.04 -31.41 -16.27
CA TYR A 616 4.53 -30.87 -15.01
C TYR A 616 5.21 -29.58 -14.58
N ILE A 617 6.50 -29.41 -14.92
CA ILE A 617 7.19 -28.12 -14.70
C ILE A 617 6.52 -26.99 -15.50
N ARG A 618 6.16 -27.22 -16.77
CA ARG A 618 5.43 -26.21 -17.57
C ARG A 618 4.09 -25.86 -16.95
N GLN A 619 3.31 -26.86 -16.54
CA GLN A 619 2.02 -26.62 -15.87
C GLN A 619 2.17 -25.83 -14.57
N SER A 620 3.20 -26.12 -13.77
CA SER A 620 3.50 -25.32 -12.56
C SER A 620 3.84 -23.86 -12.91
N LEU A 621 4.67 -23.64 -13.95
CA LEU A 621 5.04 -22.30 -14.40
C LEU A 621 3.87 -21.50 -15.00
N GLU A 622 2.79 -22.14 -15.48
CA GLU A 622 1.58 -21.43 -15.91
C GLU A 622 0.87 -20.70 -14.76
N HIS A 623 1.04 -21.20 -13.53
CA HIS A 623 0.46 -20.66 -12.31
C HIS A 623 1.49 -19.90 -11.44
N ASN A 624 2.78 -20.12 -11.67
CA ASN A 624 3.90 -19.48 -10.96
C ASN A 624 5.01 -19.06 -11.94
N SER A 625 4.67 -18.17 -12.87
CA SER A 625 5.57 -17.75 -13.96
C SER A 625 6.83 -17.03 -13.48
N GLY A 626 6.85 -16.57 -12.22
CA GLY A 626 7.99 -15.88 -11.62
C GLY A 626 9.11 -16.80 -11.11
N ASN A 627 8.92 -18.12 -11.11
CA ASN A 627 9.91 -19.07 -10.61
C ASN A 627 11.07 -19.30 -11.61
N SER A 628 12.05 -18.39 -11.61
CA SER A 628 13.23 -18.44 -12.48
C SER A 628 14.07 -19.70 -12.30
N ASN A 629 14.17 -20.23 -11.06
CA ASN A 629 14.88 -21.47 -10.76
C ASN A 629 14.21 -22.69 -11.41
N LEU A 630 12.89 -22.77 -11.34
CA LEU A 630 12.11 -23.85 -11.96
C LEU A 630 12.21 -23.80 -13.49
N ARG A 631 12.20 -22.59 -14.07
CA ARG A 631 12.43 -22.39 -15.50
C ARG A 631 13.83 -22.83 -15.93
N LYS A 632 14.87 -22.50 -15.16
CA LYS A 632 16.24 -22.98 -15.43
C LYS A 632 16.29 -24.51 -15.46
N LYS A 633 15.67 -25.19 -14.48
CA LYS A 633 15.55 -26.65 -14.48
C LYS A 633 14.82 -27.19 -15.71
N LEU A 634 13.74 -26.54 -16.14
CA LEU A 634 13.04 -26.91 -17.38
C LEU A 634 13.97 -26.87 -18.58
N TYR A 635 14.78 -25.81 -18.71
CA TYR A 635 15.71 -25.63 -19.81
C TYR A 635 16.82 -26.68 -19.79
N ASP A 636 17.36 -26.99 -18.61
CA ASP A 636 18.38 -28.03 -18.43
C ASP A 636 17.85 -29.41 -18.84
N ILE A 637 16.65 -29.79 -18.38
CA ILE A 637 16.01 -31.10 -18.68
C ILE A 637 15.62 -31.21 -20.15
N THR A 638 15.11 -30.13 -20.74
CA THR A 638 14.72 -30.11 -22.16
C THR A 638 15.90 -29.89 -23.10
N LYS A 639 17.11 -29.64 -22.56
CA LYS A 639 18.31 -29.25 -23.30
C LYS A 639 18.04 -28.07 -24.23
N THR A 640 17.16 -27.16 -23.80
CA THR A 640 16.84 -25.95 -24.56
C THR A 640 18.04 -25.01 -24.46
N PRO A 641 18.77 -24.74 -25.57
CA PRO A 641 19.88 -23.81 -25.52
C PRO A 641 19.35 -22.40 -25.27
N ASP A 642 20.13 -21.58 -24.57
CA ASP A 642 19.80 -20.17 -24.35
C ASP A 642 19.60 -19.48 -25.72
N GLU A 643 18.38 -19.04 -25.98
CA GLU A 643 18.04 -18.44 -27.27
C GLU A 643 18.75 -17.10 -27.49
N ILE A 644 19.11 -16.39 -26.41
CA ILE A 644 19.89 -15.15 -26.50
C ILE A 644 21.30 -15.48 -27.01
N GLU A 645 21.99 -16.48 -26.44
CA GLU A 645 23.36 -16.84 -26.84
C GLU A 645 23.46 -17.36 -28.29
N GLN A 646 22.35 -17.82 -28.86
CA GLN A 646 22.31 -18.25 -30.25
C GLN A 646 22.29 -17.08 -31.24
N VAL A 647 21.71 -15.94 -30.84
CA VAL A 647 21.51 -14.76 -31.70
C VAL A 647 22.44 -13.59 -31.37
N ALA A 648 22.93 -13.53 -30.13
CA ALA A 648 23.85 -12.50 -29.66
C ALA A 648 25.17 -12.50 -30.43
N THR A 649 25.83 -11.35 -30.47
CA THR A 649 27.10 -11.18 -31.17
C THR A 649 28.17 -12.08 -30.58
N LYS A 650 28.78 -12.91 -31.44
CA LYS A 650 29.79 -13.91 -31.05
C LYS A 650 31.21 -13.36 -31.21
N ASN A 651 32.18 -14.01 -30.54
CA ASN A 651 33.61 -13.73 -30.65
C ASN A 651 33.96 -12.26 -30.35
N ILE A 652 33.49 -11.75 -29.20
CA ILE A 652 33.65 -10.35 -28.76
C ILE A 652 35.10 -9.83 -28.90
N TYR A 653 36.11 -10.61 -28.50
CA TYR A 653 37.50 -10.17 -28.59
C TYR A 653 38.00 -9.99 -30.03
N ASP A 654 37.54 -10.80 -30.98
CA ASP A 654 37.87 -10.63 -32.40
C ASP A 654 37.09 -9.47 -33.01
N LEU A 655 35.87 -9.22 -32.54
CA LEU A 655 35.10 -8.04 -32.91
C LEU A 655 35.83 -6.75 -32.49
N VAL A 656 36.34 -6.72 -31.26
CA VAL A 656 37.13 -5.60 -30.73
C VAL A 656 38.36 -5.34 -31.61
N LYS A 657 39.12 -6.39 -31.99
CA LYS A 657 40.28 -6.24 -32.89
C LYS A 657 39.91 -5.64 -34.25
N LYS A 658 38.72 -5.96 -34.77
CA LYS A 658 38.23 -5.47 -36.07
C LYS A 658 37.70 -4.04 -36.02
N ARG A 659 37.11 -3.63 -34.89
CA ARG A 659 36.38 -2.34 -34.78
C ARG A 659 37.16 -1.24 -34.06
N ARG A 660 38.19 -1.58 -33.28
CA ARG A 660 39.06 -0.60 -32.61
C ARG A 660 39.75 0.33 -33.61
N ASN A 661 40.17 1.49 -33.13
CA ASN A 661 40.64 2.65 -33.90
C ASN A 661 39.54 3.22 -34.81
N SER A 662 38.33 3.35 -34.28
CA SER A 662 37.21 3.94 -35.02
C SER A 662 37.53 5.37 -35.47
N SER A 663 37.00 5.76 -36.63
CA SER A 663 37.10 7.13 -37.17
C SER A 663 35.91 8.02 -36.80
N LEU A 664 34.96 7.49 -36.00
CA LEU A 664 33.80 8.26 -35.54
C LEU A 664 34.24 9.38 -34.60
N LYS A 665 33.70 10.58 -34.83
CA LYS A 665 33.98 11.75 -33.99
C LYS A 665 33.20 11.68 -32.69
N THR A 666 33.87 11.97 -31.58
CA THR A 666 33.31 11.95 -30.22
C THR A 666 33.80 13.16 -29.43
N ASP A 667 32.88 13.80 -28.70
CA ASP A 667 33.20 14.91 -27.81
C ASP A 667 33.67 14.42 -26.42
N TYR A 668 33.29 13.19 -26.04
CA TYR A 668 33.56 12.60 -24.73
C TYR A 668 34.80 11.70 -24.69
N GLY A 669 35.47 11.49 -25.82
CA GLY A 669 36.64 10.63 -25.89
C GLY A 669 36.34 9.13 -25.83
N VAL A 670 35.07 8.76 -25.98
CA VAL A 670 34.59 7.37 -26.01
C VAL A 670 33.90 7.08 -27.34
N VAL A 671 34.15 5.91 -27.91
CA VAL A 671 33.38 5.37 -29.04
C VAL A 671 32.80 4.01 -28.65
N THR A 672 31.51 3.82 -28.85
CA THR A 672 30.87 2.52 -28.62
C THR A 672 31.11 1.61 -29.83
N LEU A 673 31.85 0.53 -29.66
CA LEU A 673 32.10 -0.46 -30.73
C LEU A 673 30.93 -1.45 -30.91
N LEU A 674 30.17 -1.66 -29.84
CA LEU A 674 28.94 -2.46 -29.81
C LEU A 674 28.07 -1.99 -28.64
N ASP A 675 26.81 -1.72 -28.94
CA ASP A 675 25.70 -1.59 -28.00
C ASP A 675 24.65 -2.62 -28.38
N GLU A 676 24.58 -3.72 -27.64
CA GLU A 676 23.66 -4.84 -27.93
C GLU A 676 22.72 -5.08 -26.76
N TYR A 677 21.42 -5.00 -27.03
CA TYR A 677 20.37 -5.32 -26.09
C TYR A 677 19.41 -6.36 -26.68
N ILE A 678 19.35 -7.55 -26.08
CA ILE A 678 18.51 -8.65 -26.56
C ILE A 678 17.55 -9.09 -25.45
N VAL A 679 16.28 -9.20 -25.80
CA VAL A 679 15.18 -9.57 -24.92
C VAL A 679 14.56 -10.87 -25.41
N ASN A 680 14.41 -11.85 -24.52
CA ASN A 680 13.68 -13.09 -24.75
C ASN A 680 12.41 -13.10 -23.91
N VAL A 681 11.26 -12.92 -24.57
CA VAL A 681 9.94 -12.97 -23.95
C VAL A 681 9.56 -14.42 -23.69
N LEU A 682 9.19 -14.72 -22.45
CA LEU A 682 9.00 -16.09 -21.97
C LEU A 682 7.51 -16.48 -22.11
N PRO A 683 7.18 -17.71 -22.54
CA PRO A 683 5.80 -18.10 -22.82
C PRO A 683 4.85 -17.98 -21.63
N GLU A 684 5.35 -18.24 -20.43
CA GLU A 684 4.55 -18.26 -19.20
C GLU A 684 4.34 -16.84 -18.61
N GLY A 685 5.09 -15.85 -19.08
CA GLY A 685 5.16 -14.50 -18.53
C GLY A 685 6.57 -14.12 -18.06
N GLY A 686 6.88 -12.82 -18.08
CA GLY A 686 8.22 -12.29 -17.83
C GLY A 686 9.17 -12.35 -19.03
N ARG A 687 10.42 -11.94 -18.81
CA ARG A 687 11.46 -11.92 -19.85
C ARG A 687 12.86 -12.09 -19.29
N LYS A 688 13.75 -12.65 -20.12
CA LYS A 688 15.20 -12.64 -19.92
C LYS A 688 15.79 -11.55 -20.80
N GLU A 689 16.75 -10.81 -20.28
CA GLU A 689 17.41 -9.72 -20.97
C GLU A 689 18.93 -9.90 -20.89
N LYS A 690 19.64 -9.55 -21.96
CA LYS A 690 21.11 -9.46 -21.97
C LYS A 690 21.52 -8.15 -22.62
N VAL A 691 22.44 -7.45 -21.97
CA VAL A 691 23.05 -6.22 -22.48
C VAL A 691 24.55 -6.42 -22.61
N THR A 692 25.15 -5.98 -23.71
CA THR A 692 26.60 -6.00 -23.96
C THR A 692 27.06 -4.67 -24.52
N PHE A 693 28.02 -4.05 -23.84
CA PHE A 693 28.68 -2.82 -24.25
C PHE A 693 30.18 -3.03 -24.47
N LEU A 694 30.69 -2.43 -25.54
CA LEU A 694 32.13 -2.31 -25.82
C LEU A 694 32.47 -0.84 -26.03
N TYR A 695 33.15 -0.21 -25.07
CA TYR A 695 33.52 1.20 -25.14
C TYR A 695 35.02 1.37 -25.39
N GLU A 696 35.40 1.92 -26.54
CA GLU A 696 36.79 2.27 -26.85
C GLU A 696 37.14 3.67 -26.33
N ILE A 697 38.25 3.78 -25.61
CA ILE A 697 38.81 5.05 -25.17
C ILE A 697 39.68 5.60 -26.29
N VAL A 698 39.36 6.78 -26.83
CA VAL A 698 40.12 7.38 -27.94
C VAL A 698 40.93 8.61 -27.55
N ASN A 699 40.70 9.19 -26.36
CA ASN A 699 41.52 10.26 -25.78
C ASN A 699 41.44 10.29 -24.23
N GLU A 700 42.13 11.23 -23.58
CA GLU A 700 42.17 11.35 -22.11
C GLU A 700 40.80 11.58 -21.46
N ASN A 701 39.90 12.32 -22.12
CA ASN A 701 38.53 12.54 -21.62
C ASN A 701 37.78 11.20 -21.50
N GLY A 702 38.03 10.25 -22.40
CA GLY A 702 37.41 8.92 -22.34
C GLY A 702 37.85 8.10 -21.12
N ILE A 703 39.07 8.34 -20.60
CA ILE A 703 39.54 7.71 -19.35
C ILE A 703 38.70 8.21 -18.19
N GLU A 704 38.50 9.53 -18.09
CA GLU A 704 37.71 10.14 -17.04
C GLU A 704 36.25 9.69 -17.05
N ASN A 705 35.68 9.49 -18.25
CA ASN A 705 34.29 9.03 -18.41
C ASN A 705 34.08 7.54 -18.13
N LEU A 706 35.11 6.69 -18.21
CA LEU A 706 34.96 5.22 -18.10
C LEU A 706 35.73 4.57 -16.94
N LYS A 707 36.54 5.34 -16.19
CA LYS A 707 37.23 4.83 -14.99
C LYS A 707 36.25 4.29 -13.94
N GLU A 708 35.03 4.80 -13.91
CA GLU A 708 33.93 4.33 -13.06
C GLU A 708 32.67 4.16 -13.91
N TYR A 709 31.97 3.04 -13.73
CA TYR A 709 30.70 2.76 -14.40
C TYR A 709 29.64 2.36 -13.37
N SER A 710 28.59 3.15 -13.25
CA SER A 710 27.48 2.89 -12.32
C SER A 710 26.47 1.88 -12.89
N LEU A 711 25.99 0.99 -12.03
CA LEU A 711 24.94 0.01 -12.28
C LEU A 711 23.66 0.48 -11.58
N ASN A 712 22.54 0.49 -12.28
CA ASN A 712 21.27 1.02 -11.78
C ASN A 712 20.36 -0.04 -11.15
N SER A 713 20.78 -1.31 -11.10
CA SER A 713 19.98 -2.44 -10.56
C SER A 713 20.87 -3.64 -10.25
N ASP A 714 20.32 -4.61 -9.49
CA ASP A 714 20.94 -5.90 -9.20
C ASP A 714 20.99 -6.80 -10.45
N PHE A 715 21.90 -6.49 -11.37
CA PHE A 715 22.15 -7.29 -12.57
C PHE A 715 23.12 -8.45 -12.30
N SER A 716 22.91 -9.57 -13.01
CA SER A 716 23.90 -10.64 -13.03
C SER A 716 25.02 -10.27 -14.01
N ILE A 717 26.15 -9.75 -13.50
CA ILE A 717 27.30 -9.36 -14.32
C ILE A 717 27.98 -10.60 -14.93
N LEU A 718 27.96 -10.69 -16.25
CA LEU A 718 28.61 -11.74 -17.04
C LEU A 718 30.08 -11.40 -17.32
N LYS A 719 30.37 -10.15 -17.70
CA LYS A 719 31.73 -9.61 -17.93
C LYS A 719 31.86 -8.16 -17.48
N SER A 720 33.03 -7.83 -16.93
CA SER A 720 33.41 -6.47 -16.52
C SER A 720 34.95 -6.37 -16.54
N GLU A 721 35.53 -6.00 -17.67
CA GLU A 721 36.99 -6.01 -17.89
C GLU A 721 37.42 -4.96 -18.92
N ALA A 722 38.66 -4.47 -18.80
CA ALA A 722 39.33 -3.67 -19.81
C ALA A 722 40.21 -4.57 -20.70
N ILE A 723 40.01 -4.47 -22.01
CA ILE A 723 40.78 -5.16 -23.04
C ILE A 723 41.87 -4.21 -23.50
N LYS A 724 43.13 -4.52 -23.14
CA LYS A 724 44.29 -3.70 -23.46
C LYS A 724 44.66 -3.80 -24.95
N LYS A 725 45.52 -2.89 -25.41
CA LYS A 725 46.05 -2.90 -26.78
C LYS A 725 46.77 -4.18 -27.16
N ASP A 726 47.57 -4.71 -26.23
CA ASP A 726 48.32 -5.97 -26.38
C ASP A 726 47.42 -7.23 -26.28
N GLY A 727 46.14 -7.05 -25.98
CA GLY A 727 45.16 -8.12 -25.81
C GLY A 727 45.06 -8.69 -24.39
N SER A 728 45.85 -8.18 -23.44
CA SER A 728 45.69 -8.53 -22.02
C SER A 728 44.33 -8.05 -21.48
N LEU A 729 43.78 -8.79 -20.52
CA LEU A 729 42.48 -8.52 -19.91
C LEU A 729 42.69 -8.11 -18.45
N VAL A 730 42.16 -6.95 -18.08
CA VAL A 730 42.22 -6.44 -16.71
C VAL A 730 40.79 -6.38 -16.16
N PRO A 731 40.41 -7.20 -15.16
CA PRO A 731 39.06 -7.17 -14.60
C PRO A 731 38.81 -5.86 -13.86
N ALA A 732 37.55 -5.40 -13.86
CA ALA A 732 37.12 -4.29 -13.02
C ALA A 732 36.99 -4.71 -11.55
N GLU A 733 37.25 -3.78 -10.64
CA GLU A 733 36.88 -3.92 -9.23
C GLU A 733 35.37 -3.67 -9.09
N LYS A 734 34.69 -4.49 -8.28
CA LYS A 734 33.23 -4.44 -8.09
C LYS A 734 32.90 -3.85 -6.73
N GLY A 735 32.24 -2.70 -6.71
CA GLY A 735 31.56 -2.15 -5.54
C GLY A 735 30.06 -2.44 -5.56
N ASP A 736 29.31 -1.90 -4.59
CA ASP A 736 27.89 -2.21 -4.38
C ASP A 736 26.97 -1.83 -5.56
N ASN A 737 27.37 -0.88 -6.42
CA ASN A 737 26.69 -0.54 -7.68
C ASN A 737 27.63 0.14 -8.68
N THR A 738 28.94 -0.10 -8.58
CA THR A 738 29.95 0.57 -9.42
C THR A 738 31.01 -0.42 -9.85
N LEU A 739 31.40 -0.35 -11.13
CA LEU A 739 32.56 -1.03 -11.67
C LEU A 739 33.69 -0.02 -11.80
N VAL A 740 34.84 -0.29 -11.18
CA VAL A 740 36.02 0.57 -11.24
C VAL A 740 37.07 -0.05 -12.14
N PHE A 741 37.45 0.67 -13.19
CA PHE A 741 38.46 0.26 -14.17
C PHE A 741 39.77 1.00 -13.90
N SER A 742 40.74 0.31 -13.31
CA SER A 742 42.04 0.89 -12.99
C SER A 742 42.99 0.89 -14.19
N ASN A 743 43.90 1.87 -14.20
CA ASN A 743 44.98 2.00 -15.19
C ASN A 743 44.48 1.95 -16.65
N LEU A 744 43.36 2.61 -16.95
CA LEU A 744 42.87 2.79 -18.31
C LEU A 744 43.84 3.65 -19.13
N GLN A 745 44.03 3.29 -20.40
CA GLN A 745 44.84 4.03 -21.36
C GLN A 745 44.06 4.29 -22.65
N ILE A 746 44.47 5.33 -23.38
CA ILE A 746 43.95 5.59 -24.72
C ILE A 746 44.15 4.34 -25.59
N GLY A 747 43.09 3.84 -26.21
CA GLY A 747 43.00 2.64 -27.05
C GLY A 747 42.62 1.36 -26.30
N ASP A 748 42.40 1.42 -24.99
CA ASP A 748 41.77 0.34 -24.24
C ASP A 748 40.27 0.26 -24.57
N VAL A 749 39.69 -0.94 -24.45
CA VAL A 749 38.25 -1.17 -24.63
C VAL A 749 37.63 -1.72 -23.36
N VAL A 750 36.67 -1.02 -22.78
CA VAL A 750 35.87 -1.49 -21.65
C VAL A 750 34.77 -2.41 -22.15
N HIS A 751 34.76 -3.66 -21.67
CA HIS A 751 33.75 -4.68 -21.96
C HIS A 751 32.89 -4.92 -20.72
N ILE A 752 31.61 -4.60 -20.86
CA ILE A 752 30.59 -4.83 -19.84
C ILE A 752 29.49 -5.67 -20.47
N SER A 753 29.15 -6.81 -19.86
CA SER A 753 27.93 -7.53 -20.19
C SER A 753 27.25 -8.06 -18.95
N TYR A 754 25.93 -8.03 -18.96
CA TYR A 754 25.10 -8.47 -17.84
C TYR A 754 23.77 -9.00 -18.35
N GLU A 755 23.11 -9.79 -17.50
CA GLU A 755 21.77 -10.32 -17.74
C GLU A 755 20.81 -9.98 -16.60
N ASN A 756 19.52 -9.94 -16.94
CA ASN A 756 18.42 -9.72 -16.01
C ASN A 756 17.25 -10.67 -16.30
N PHE A 757 16.49 -11.02 -15.26
CA PHE A 757 15.21 -11.69 -15.39
C PHE A 757 14.12 -10.82 -14.77
N ASP A 758 13.22 -10.30 -15.61
CA ASP A 758 12.05 -9.53 -15.15
C ASP A 758 10.84 -10.47 -15.11
N ASN A 759 10.38 -10.78 -13.90
CA ASN A 759 9.17 -11.57 -13.66
C ASN A 759 8.20 -10.72 -12.83
N ARG A 760 7.17 -10.19 -13.49
CA ARG A 760 6.12 -9.39 -12.83
C ARG A 760 4.97 -10.29 -12.39
N SER A 761 4.15 -9.77 -11.49
CA SER A 761 2.83 -10.30 -11.13
C SER A 761 1.77 -9.23 -11.41
N GLY A 762 0.49 -9.57 -11.27
CA GLY A 762 -0.59 -8.61 -11.49
C GLY A 762 -1.15 -8.62 -12.91
N ARG A 763 -2.09 -7.71 -13.18
CA ARG A 763 -2.86 -7.61 -14.43
C ARG A 763 -1.99 -7.57 -15.70
N PHE A 764 -0.79 -7.01 -15.60
CA PHE A 764 0.16 -6.82 -16.69
C PHE A 764 1.38 -7.77 -16.61
N TYR A 765 1.27 -8.93 -15.94
CA TYR A 765 2.41 -9.84 -15.72
C TYR A 765 3.02 -10.44 -17.00
N ARG A 766 2.22 -10.58 -18.07
CA ARG A 766 2.66 -10.98 -19.41
C ARG A 766 3.02 -9.79 -20.29
N ASP A 767 2.69 -8.59 -19.82
CA ASP A 767 2.91 -7.39 -20.58
C ASP A 767 4.26 -6.77 -20.30
N PHE A 768 4.81 -6.14 -21.33
CA PHE A 768 6.03 -5.37 -21.21
C PHE A 768 5.93 -4.07 -21.97
N ASN A 769 6.78 -3.13 -21.59
CA ASN A 769 7.05 -1.93 -22.35
C ASN A 769 8.55 -1.62 -22.24
N ILE A 770 9.25 -1.71 -23.37
CA ILE A 770 10.70 -1.66 -23.44
C ILE A 770 11.07 -0.56 -24.43
N SER A 771 12.04 0.27 -24.06
CA SER A 771 12.57 1.34 -24.90
C SER A 771 14.04 1.11 -25.17
N CYS A 772 14.46 1.33 -26.41
CA CYS A 772 15.84 1.12 -26.85
C CYS A 772 16.29 2.33 -27.66
N TYR A 773 17.42 2.91 -27.28
CA TYR A 773 18.00 4.07 -27.94
C TYR A 773 19.00 3.60 -29.00
N PHE A 774 18.95 4.19 -30.19
CA PHE A 774 19.84 3.86 -31.32
C PHE A 774 20.89 4.93 -31.59
N ASN A 775 20.82 6.08 -30.92
CA ASN A 775 21.89 7.07 -30.86
C ASN A 775 21.97 7.62 -29.43
N ASN A 776 23.18 8.02 -29.02
CA ASN A 776 23.49 8.44 -27.66
C ASN A 776 24.61 9.49 -27.71
N SER A 777 25.10 9.97 -26.57
CA SER A 777 26.20 10.96 -26.50
C SER A 777 27.52 10.40 -27.05
N TYR A 778 27.76 9.09 -26.91
CA TYR A 778 28.87 8.42 -27.57
C TYR A 778 28.45 7.96 -28.97
N PRO A 779 29.26 8.23 -30.02
CA PRO A 779 29.02 7.62 -31.32
C PRO A 779 29.13 6.09 -31.22
N SER A 780 28.37 5.38 -32.04
CA SER A 780 28.35 3.92 -32.05
C SER A 780 28.68 3.36 -33.43
N VAL A 781 29.63 2.43 -33.49
CA VAL A 781 29.91 1.65 -34.70
C VAL A 781 28.72 0.78 -35.05
N GLU A 782 28.05 0.21 -34.05
CA GLU A 782 26.89 -0.66 -34.23
C GLU A 782 26.03 -0.71 -32.96
N THR A 783 24.74 -0.45 -33.12
CA THR A 783 23.72 -0.64 -32.08
C THR A 783 22.69 -1.66 -32.56
N ILE A 784 22.37 -2.62 -31.69
CA ILE A 784 21.50 -3.77 -31.95
C ILE A 784 20.45 -3.86 -30.85
N PHE A 785 19.18 -3.91 -31.26
CA PHE A 785 18.10 -4.35 -30.38
C PHE A 785 17.45 -5.62 -30.94
N GLY A 786 17.32 -6.65 -30.11
CA GLY A 786 16.71 -7.92 -30.49
C GLY A 786 15.54 -8.29 -29.59
N ILE A 787 14.43 -8.76 -30.17
CA ILE A 787 13.33 -9.38 -29.43
C ILE A 787 13.11 -10.81 -29.93
N ILE A 788 13.07 -11.75 -28.99
CA ILE A 788 12.80 -13.17 -29.21
C ILE A 788 11.45 -13.48 -28.55
N HIS A 789 10.49 -13.99 -29.31
CA HIS A 789 9.15 -14.26 -28.78
C HIS A 789 8.46 -15.44 -29.47
N ILE A 790 7.41 -15.97 -28.83
CA ILE A 790 6.56 -17.00 -29.44
C ILE A 790 5.69 -16.41 -30.56
N PRO A 791 5.34 -17.19 -31.61
CA PRO A 791 4.56 -16.69 -32.74
C PRO A 791 3.18 -16.13 -32.39
N SER A 792 2.58 -16.53 -31.27
CA SER A 792 1.27 -16.07 -30.81
C SER A 792 1.31 -14.72 -30.05
N LEU A 793 2.50 -14.23 -29.69
CA LEU A 793 2.65 -12.94 -29.02
C LEU A 793 2.47 -11.81 -30.04
N ASN A 794 1.54 -10.90 -29.75
CA ASN A 794 1.38 -9.64 -30.49
C ASN A 794 1.96 -8.49 -29.66
N TYR A 795 2.78 -7.64 -30.27
CA TYR A 795 3.28 -6.41 -29.67
C TYR A 795 3.15 -5.23 -30.65
N GLN A 796 3.09 -4.03 -30.10
CA GLN A 796 3.14 -2.76 -30.83
C GLN A 796 4.57 -2.23 -30.81
N SER A 797 4.98 -1.54 -31.88
CA SER A 797 6.26 -0.84 -31.93
C SER A 797 6.07 0.60 -32.41
N HIS A 798 6.88 1.52 -31.89
CA HIS A 798 6.87 2.93 -32.27
C HIS A 798 8.30 3.47 -32.33
N PHE A 799 8.61 4.21 -33.39
CA PHE A 799 9.89 4.88 -33.55
C PHE A 799 9.76 6.37 -33.30
N THR A 800 10.70 6.93 -32.53
CA THR A 800 10.88 8.38 -32.42
C THR A 800 12.13 8.79 -33.19
N ASN A 801 12.06 9.92 -33.89
CA ASN A 801 13.20 10.53 -34.61
C ASN A 801 13.87 9.61 -35.66
N GLY A 802 13.08 8.76 -36.33
CA GLY A 802 13.50 7.99 -37.52
C GLY A 802 13.31 6.48 -37.39
N GLU A 803 13.02 5.80 -38.50
CA GLU A 803 12.84 4.35 -38.51
C GLU A 803 14.19 3.60 -38.45
N ILE A 804 14.18 2.41 -37.85
CA ILE A 804 15.32 1.49 -37.85
C ILE A 804 15.00 0.25 -38.69
N PRO A 805 15.84 -0.12 -39.67
CA PRO A 805 15.67 -1.37 -40.40
C PRO A 805 15.67 -2.57 -39.47
N SER A 806 14.75 -3.51 -39.71
CA SER A 806 14.66 -4.77 -38.98
C SER A 806 14.87 -5.97 -39.90
N SER A 807 15.26 -7.09 -39.28
CA SER A 807 15.33 -8.40 -39.91
C SER A 807 14.70 -9.45 -39.00
N THR A 808 14.08 -10.47 -39.58
CA THR A 808 13.40 -11.52 -38.82
C THR A 808 13.97 -12.89 -39.15
N THR A 809 14.27 -13.68 -38.12
CA THR A 809 14.69 -15.08 -38.23
C THR A 809 13.91 -15.95 -37.24
N LYS A 810 14.22 -17.25 -37.17
CA LYS A 810 13.63 -18.18 -36.20
C LYS A 810 14.71 -18.92 -35.44
N VAL A 811 14.52 -19.08 -34.13
CA VAL A 811 15.36 -19.91 -33.25
C VAL A 811 14.45 -20.72 -32.33
N ASN A 812 14.65 -22.03 -32.25
CA ASN A 812 13.86 -22.91 -31.38
C ASN A 812 12.32 -22.72 -31.47
N GLY A 813 11.80 -22.46 -32.67
CA GLY A 813 10.37 -22.20 -32.91
C GLY A 813 9.87 -20.80 -32.50
N LYS A 814 10.72 -19.97 -31.90
CA LYS A 814 10.47 -18.55 -31.62
C LYS A 814 10.86 -17.67 -32.82
N ILE A 815 10.21 -16.52 -32.92
CA ILE A 815 10.53 -15.46 -33.88
C ILE A 815 11.58 -14.56 -33.23
N VAL A 816 12.63 -14.22 -33.98
CA VAL A 816 13.66 -13.27 -33.58
C VAL A 816 13.54 -12.06 -34.50
N THR A 817 13.29 -10.88 -33.96
CA THR A 817 13.35 -9.61 -34.72
C THR A 817 14.52 -8.80 -34.22
N ILE A 818 15.43 -8.44 -35.13
CA ILE A 818 16.62 -7.63 -34.83
C ILE A 818 16.52 -6.31 -35.59
N TRP A 819 16.56 -5.21 -34.84
CA TRP A 819 16.75 -3.85 -35.35
C TRP A 819 18.22 -3.47 -35.20
N LYS A 820 18.81 -2.93 -36.26
CA LYS A 820 20.25 -2.65 -36.30
C LYS A 820 20.55 -1.37 -37.06
N LYS A 821 21.48 -0.59 -36.52
CA LYS A 821 22.03 0.62 -37.16
C LYS A 821 23.54 0.65 -36.98
N ASN A 822 24.26 1.11 -38.01
CA ASN A 822 25.72 1.17 -38.02
C ASN A 822 26.21 2.62 -38.17
N ASN A 823 27.43 2.89 -37.71
CA ASN A 823 28.13 4.17 -37.85
C ASN A 823 27.25 5.36 -37.45
N ILE A 824 26.69 5.25 -36.25
CA ILE A 824 25.77 6.21 -35.66
C ILE A 824 26.61 7.35 -35.08
N PRO A 825 26.39 8.60 -35.50
CA PRO A 825 27.05 9.75 -34.89
C PRO A 825 26.57 9.93 -33.45
N GLY A 826 27.48 10.39 -32.58
CA GLY A 826 27.11 10.83 -31.24
C GLY A 826 26.23 12.07 -31.32
N ILE A 827 25.31 12.21 -30.37
CA ILE A 827 24.57 13.46 -30.19
C ILE A 827 25.56 14.51 -29.68
N PRO A 828 25.69 15.67 -30.35
CA PRO A 828 26.55 16.75 -29.88
C PRO A 828 26.22 17.18 -28.45
N ASN A 829 27.19 17.77 -27.75
CA ASN A 829 26.95 18.38 -26.44
C ASN A 829 25.69 19.28 -26.46
N GLU A 830 24.86 19.16 -25.43
CA GLU A 830 23.62 19.93 -25.32
C GLU A 830 23.92 21.43 -25.28
N GLU A 831 23.31 22.16 -26.21
CA GLU A 831 23.29 23.63 -26.20
C GLU A 831 22.39 24.09 -25.05
N SER A 832 22.69 25.21 -24.39
CA SER A 832 21.86 25.71 -23.27
C SER A 832 20.38 25.74 -23.64
N TYR A 833 19.50 25.23 -22.77
CA TYR A 833 18.06 25.18 -23.03
C TYR A 833 17.67 24.31 -24.25
N SER A 834 18.47 23.32 -24.66
CA SER A 834 18.04 22.33 -25.66
C SER A 834 16.85 21.51 -25.17
N PRO A 835 16.13 20.79 -26.07
CA PRO A 835 15.10 19.86 -25.63
C PRO A 835 15.73 18.71 -24.86
N ILE A 836 14.90 18.04 -24.05
CA ILE A 836 15.34 16.92 -23.22
C ILE A 836 15.91 15.81 -24.10
N PHE A 837 17.03 15.22 -23.67
CA PHE A 837 17.76 14.20 -24.40
C PHE A 837 16.88 13.08 -25.00
N SER A 838 15.89 12.59 -24.23
CA SER A 838 14.99 11.53 -24.68
C SER A 838 14.09 11.94 -25.86
N ASP A 839 13.80 13.23 -26.05
CA ASP A 839 12.96 13.74 -27.16
C ASP A 839 13.74 13.96 -28.47
N ILE A 840 15.07 14.02 -28.41
CA ILE A 840 15.98 14.21 -29.55
C ILE A 840 16.68 12.90 -29.98
N THR A 841 16.62 11.86 -29.16
CA THR A 841 17.18 10.54 -29.49
C THR A 841 16.26 9.75 -30.42
N ASN A 842 16.88 9.00 -31.32
CA ASN A 842 16.27 7.98 -32.13
C ASN A 842 16.03 6.74 -31.27
N ASN A 843 14.79 6.49 -30.91
CA ASN A 843 14.42 5.35 -30.08
C ASN A 843 13.39 4.45 -30.74
N LEU A 844 13.38 3.19 -30.31
CA LEU A 844 12.35 2.21 -30.60
C LEU A 844 11.70 1.82 -29.28
N ARG A 845 10.39 1.97 -29.21
CA ARG A 845 9.58 1.50 -28.10
C ARG A 845 8.75 0.31 -28.53
N VAL A 846 8.75 -0.74 -27.72
CA VAL A 846 7.99 -1.98 -27.96
C VAL A 846 7.16 -2.31 -26.74
N GLY A 847 5.86 -2.54 -26.92
CA GLY A 847 5.00 -2.92 -25.81
C GLY A 847 3.78 -3.75 -26.19
N THR A 848 3.20 -4.44 -25.22
CA THR A 848 2.07 -5.38 -25.43
C THR A 848 0.77 -4.92 -24.78
N ILE A 849 0.82 -3.93 -23.89
CA ILE A 849 -0.39 -3.32 -23.31
C ILE A 849 -1.23 -2.75 -24.46
N LYS A 850 -2.48 -3.23 -24.57
CA LYS A 850 -3.30 -3.00 -25.77
C LYS A 850 -3.80 -1.57 -25.88
N SER A 851 -4.15 -0.96 -24.75
CA SER A 851 -4.79 0.35 -24.72
C SER A 851 -4.59 1.11 -23.42
N TRP A 852 -4.77 2.44 -23.46
CA TRP A 852 -4.81 3.28 -22.27
C TRP A 852 -6.03 3.03 -21.38
N LYS A 853 -7.12 2.53 -21.96
CA LYS A 853 -8.30 2.02 -21.22
C LYS A 853 -7.89 0.93 -20.22
N ASP A 854 -7.04 -0.01 -20.63
CA ASP A 854 -6.62 -1.11 -19.76
C ASP A 854 -5.88 -0.59 -18.53
N ILE A 855 -5.02 0.42 -18.71
CA ILE A 855 -4.29 1.09 -17.63
C ILE A 855 -5.23 1.92 -16.75
N SER A 856 -6.17 2.67 -17.34
CA SER A 856 -7.14 3.46 -16.59
C SER A 856 -8.01 2.58 -15.71
N ASN A 857 -8.59 1.51 -16.27
CA ASN A 857 -9.39 0.55 -15.52
C ASN A 857 -8.56 -0.17 -14.46
N TRP A 858 -7.32 -0.55 -14.77
CA TRP A 858 -6.40 -1.15 -13.80
C TRP A 858 -6.13 -0.25 -12.61
N TYR A 859 -5.76 1.00 -12.85
CA TYR A 859 -5.46 1.93 -11.77
C TYR A 859 -6.73 2.29 -10.97
N ALA A 860 -7.87 2.50 -11.66
CA ALA A 860 -9.17 2.72 -11.01
C ALA A 860 -9.55 1.55 -10.08
N ASP A 861 -9.46 0.31 -10.56
CA ASP A 861 -9.75 -0.88 -9.75
C ASP A 861 -8.77 -0.95 -8.55
N LEU A 862 -7.47 -0.66 -8.77
CA LEU A 862 -6.43 -0.73 -7.75
C LEU A 862 -6.66 0.23 -6.57
N VAL A 863 -7.13 1.45 -6.84
CA VAL A 863 -7.30 2.50 -5.82
C VAL A 863 -8.73 2.58 -5.25
N LYS A 864 -9.72 1.91 -5.86
CA LYS A 864 -11.15 2.00 -5.52
C LYS A 864 -11.44 1.79 -4.03
N LYS A 865 -10.82 0.78 -3.41
CA LYS A 865 -10.98 0.47 -1.99
C LYS A 865 -10.58 1.65 -1.08
N ASN A 866 -9.61 2.43 -1.51
CA ASN A 866 -9.04 3.52 -0.73
C ASN A 866 -9.88 4.80 -0.85
N LEU A 867 -10.82 4.89 -1.79
CA LEU A 867 -11.74 6.03 -1.93
C LEU A 867 -12.93 5.99 -0.96
N LYS A 868 -13.12 4.87 -0.25
CA LYS A 868 -14.29 4.70 0.62
C LYS A 868 -14.23 5.65 1.81
N THR A 869 -15.29 6.42 1.99
CA THR A 869 -15.44 7.34 3.12
C THR A 869 -15.71 6.60 4.41
N ASP A 870 -15.07 7.04 5.49
CA ASP A 870 -15.36 6.61 6.85
C ASP A 870 -15.75 7.79 7.74
N LYS A 871 -15.98 7.52 9.03
CA LYS A 871 -16.40 8.52 10.02
C LYS A 871 -15.42 9.70 10.12
N ILE A 872 -14.11 9.45 10.04
CA ILE A 872 -13.08 10.50 10.13
C ILE A 872 -13.17 11.42 8.91
N THR A 873 -13.30 10.82 7.72
CA THR A 873 -13.44 11.55 6.46
C THR A 873 -14.71 12.40 6.45
N LEU A 874 -15.85 11.84 6.89
CA LEU A 874 -17.12 12.55 7.00
C LEU A 874 -17.10 13.68 8.04
N ASN A 875 -16.44 13.48 9.18
CA ASN A 875 -16.28 14.52 10.20
C ASN A 875 -15.41 15.67 9.68
N THR A 876 -14.34 15.34 8.96
CA THR A 876 -13.48 16.33 8.29
C THR A 876 -14.27 17.12 7.26
N PHE A 877 -15.10 16.46 6.45
CA PHE A 877 -15.98 17.13 5.50
C PHE A 877 -16.93 18.12 6.20
N LYS A 878 -17.52 17.75 7.33
CA LYS A 878 -18.34 18.66 8.16
C LYS A 878 -17.54 19.81 8.77
N GLN A 879 -16.26 19.61 9.08
CA GLN A 879 -15.37 20.68 9.53
C GLN A 879 -15.08 21.69 8.41
N ILE A 880 -14.91 21.22 7.18
CA ILE A 880 -14.70 22.08 6.00
C ILE A 880 -15.98 22.86 5.68
N PHE A 881 -17.15 22.20 5.79
CA PHE A 881 -18.46 22.77 5.46
C PHE A 881 -19.42 22.75 6.67
N PRO A 882 -19.17 23.55 7.74
CA PRO A 882 -19.96 23.52 8.97
C PRO A 882 -21.41 23.96 8.78
N ASN A 883 -21.67 24.80 7.78
CA ASN A 883 -23.01 25.30 7.43
C ASN A 883 -23.63 24.56 6.23
N GLY A 884 -23.07 23.41 5.83
CA GLY A 884 -23.47 22.71 4.62
C GLY A 884 -22.93 23.33 3.33
N LEU A 885 -23.48 22.91 2.20
CA LEU A 885 -23.02 23.28 0.84
C LEU A 885 -23.89 24.35 0.16
N ASP A 886 -24.99 24.74 0.79
CA ASP A 886 -25.99 25.62 0.19
C ASP A 886 -25.42 27.02 -0.05
N GLY A 887 -25.64 27.56 -1.24
CA GLY A 887 -25.15 28.88 -1.64
C GLY A 887 -23.68 28.94 -2.08
N LEU A 888 -22.91 27.85 -1.93
CA LEU A 888 -21.52 27.80 -2.40
C LEU A 888 -21.42 27.43 -3.88
N SER A 889 -20.65 28.21 -4.64
CA SER A 889 -20.24 27.91 -6.01
C SER A 889 -19.31 26.69 -6.09
N GLN A 890 -19.15 26.11 -7.27
CA GLN A 890 -18.20 25.01 -7.47
C GLN A 890 -16.76 25.44 -7.15
N GLN A 891 -16.41 26.68 -7.47
CA GLN A 891 -15.11 27.26 -7.13
C GLN A 891 -14.89 27.38 -5.63
N GLU A 892 -15.87 27.87 -4.86
CA GLU A 892 -15.75 27.98 -3.40
C GLU A 892 -15.61 26.61 -2.74
N LYS A 893 -16.36 25.61 -3.22
CA LYS A 893 -16.25 24.23 -2.75
C LYS A 893 -14.85 23.65 -3.00
N ALA A 894 -14.36 23.75 -4.24
CA ALA A 894 -13.04 23.25 -4.62
C ALA A 894 -11.91 23.97 -3.84
N PHE A 895 -11.99 25.30 -3.73
CA PHE A 895 -11.02 26.11 -2.98
C PHE A 895 -10.99 25.75 -1.49
N SER A 896 -12.15 25.49 -0.88
CA SER A 896 -12.23 25.16 0.56
C SER A 896 -11.58 23.81 0.87
N ILE A 897 -11.76 22.83 -0.02
CA ILE A 897 -11.11 21.52 0.07
C ILE A 897 -9.61 21.64 -0.17
N TYR A 898 -9.20 22.34 -1.25
CA TYR A 898 -7.80 22.62 -1.58
C TYR A 898 -7.06 23.24 -0.40
N LYS A 899 -7.61 24.35 0.13
CA LYS A 899 -7.08 25.08 1.28
C LYS A 899 -6.97 24.19 2.51
N TYR A 900 -7.96 23.33 2.79
CA TYR A 900 -7.90 22.41 3.91
C TYR A 900 -6.72 21.44 3.77
N ILE A 901 -6.57 20.81 2.61
CA ILE A 901 -5.52 19.81 2.37
C ILE A 901 -4.13 20.47 2.51
N GLU A 902 -3.87 21.53 1.74
CA GLU A 902 -2.56 22.22 1.75
C GLU A 902 -2.20 22.83 3.12
N SER A 903 -3.19 23.20 3.93
CA SER A 903 -2.93 23.78 5.26
C SER A 903 -2.73 22.75 6.37
N ASN A 904 -3.26 21.52 6.20
CA ASN A 904 -3.34 20.55 7.31
C ASN A 904 -2.54 19.27 7.06
N ILE A 905 -2.15 18.98 5.82
CA ILE A 905 -1.44 17.77 5.43
C ILE A 905 -0.03 18.15 4.95
N ASN A 906 0.99 17.49 5.48
CA ASN A 906 2.36 17.66 4.99
C ASN A 906 2.61 16.69 3.85
N TYR A 907 3.18 17.20 2.75
CA TYR A 907 3.61 16.36 1.64
C TYR A 907 4.89 15.57 2.00
N SER A 908 4.91 14.28 1.66
CA SER A 908 6.10 13.43 1.74
C SER A 908 6.43 12.93 0.34
N SER A 909 7.58 13.38 -0.19
CA SER A 909 8.04 12.95 -1.51
C SER A 909 8.54 11.51 -1.44
N LEU A 910 7.70 10.57 -1.86
CA LEU A 910 8.11 9.22 -2.19
C LEU A 910 7.94 9.03 -3.69
N ASP A 911 8.95 8.43 -4.34
CA ASP A 911 8.89 8.14 -5.78
C ASP A 911 7.60 7.37 -6.09
N PHE A 912 6.83 7.85 -7.07
CA PHE A 912 5.59 7.18 -7.50
C PHE A 912 5.85 5.71 -7.89
N ARG A 913 7.04 5.43 -8.44
CA ARG A 913 7.50 4.09 -8.85
C ARG A 913 7.99 3.22 -7.69
N GLN A 914 8.44 3.80 -6.57
CA GLN A 914 8.98 3.06 -5.42
C GLN A 914 7.97 2.92 -4.27
N SER A 915 7.06 3.88 -4.11
CA SER A 915 6.06 3.93 -3.03
C SER A 915 4.83 3.05 -3.26
N GLY A 916 4.81 2.31 -4.37
CA GLY A 916 3.65 1.53 -4.82
C GLY A 916 2.55 2.40 -5.44
N TYR A 917 1.74 1.80 -6.31
CA TYR A 917 0.67 2.48 -7.03
C TYR A 917 -0.58 2.80 -6.18
N VAL A 918 -0.65 2.30 -4.95
CA VAL A 918 -1.84 2.37 -4.07
C VAL A 918 -1.75 3.55 -3.10
N PRO A 919 -2.68 4.51 -3.11
CA PRO A 919 -2.72 5.60 -2.14
C PRO A 919 -3.18 5.11 -0.75
N GLN A 920 -2.86 5.85 0.30
CA GLN A 920 -3.45 5.71 1.63
C GLN A 920 -4.97 5.97 1.60
N LYS A 921 -5.69 5.49 2.62
CA LYS A 921 -7.08 5.90 2.83
C LYS A 921 -7.13 7.37 3.27
N PRO A 922 -8.13 8.17 2.85
CA PRO A 922 -8.33 9.55 3.27
C PRO A 922 -8.23 9.77 4.78
N SER A 923 -8.83 8.89 5.58
CA SER A 923 -8.76 8.96 7.04
C SER A 923 -7.35 8.82 7.60
N LYS A 924 -6.53 7.95 7.00
CA LYS A 924 -5.14 7.80 7.43
C LYS A 924 -4.37 9.07 7.13
N THR A 925 -4.49 9.60 5.91
CA THR A 925 -3.88 10.89 5.52
C THR A 925 -4.29 12.03 6.45
N ILE A 926 -5.59 12.12 6.81
CA ILE A 926 -6.11 13.10 7.76
C ILE A 926 -5.51 12.93 9.16
N GLN A 927 -5.44 11.70 9.67
CA GLN A 927 -4.96 11.41 11.02
C GLN A 927 -3.45 11.60 11.17
N THR A 928 -2.67 11.13 10.19
CA THR A 928 -1.21 11.26 10.19
C THR A 928 -0.74 12.65 9.82
N LYS A 929 -1.60 13.44 9.15
CA LYS A 929 -1.24 14.74 8.54
C LYS A 929 -0.05 14.63 7.60
N LEU A 930 0.07 13.48 6.92
CA LEU A 930 1.18 13.15 6.04
C LEU A 930 0.67 12.35 4.84
N GLY A 931 1.08 12.71 3.62
CA GLY A 931 0.75 11.96 2.41
C GLY A 931 1.64 12.32 1.23
N ASP A 932 1.76 11.41 0.26
CA ASP A 932 2.40 11.68 -1.02
C ASP A 932 1.38 12.15 -2.10
N CYS A 933 1.79 12.20 -3.37
CA CYS A 933 1.00 12.82 -4.45
C CYS A 933 -0.32 12.09 -4.71
N LYS A 934 -0.33 10.77 -4.58
CA LYS A 934 -1.53 9.94 -4.75
C LYS A 934 -2.43 10.03 -3.53
N ASP A 935 -1.86 10.16 -2.33
CA ASP A 935 -2.62 10.28 -1.07
C ASP A 935 -3.45 11.57 -1.02
N VAL A 936 -2.80 12.72 -1.28
CA VAL A 936 -3.47 14.04 -1.24
C VAL A 936 -4.47 14.21 -2.38
N SER A 937 -4.16 13.68 -3.57
CA SER A 937 -5.09 13.67 -4.71
C SER A 937 -6.31 12.80 -4.43
N THR A 938 -6.12 11.63 -3.81
CA THR A 938 -7.22 10.74 -3.39
C THR A 938 -8.10 11.41 -2.34
N LEU A 939 -7.50 12.08 -1.34
CA LEU A 939 -8.23 12.84 -0.34
C LEU A 939 -9.08 13.96 -0.97
N PHE A 940 -8.51 14.72 -1.93
CA PHE A 940 -9.26 15.75 -2.65
C PHE A 940 -10.44 15.15 -3.43
N VAL A 941 -10.22 14.09 -4.21
CA VAL A 941 -11.28 13.43 -4.99
C VAL A 941 -12.45 13.04 -4.09
N VAL A 942 -12.16 12.36 -2.97
CA VAL A 942 -13.19 11.90 -2.02
C VAL A 942 -13.96 13.06 -1.37
N LEU A 943 -13.27 14.10 -0.90
CA LEU A 943 -13.93 15.27 -0.31
C LEU A 943 -14.74 16.06 -1.35
N SER A 944 -14.25 16.12 -2.59
CA SER A 944 -14.91 16.84 -3.68
C SER A 944 -16.17 16.13 -4.17
N GLU A 945 -16.17 14.79 -4.20
CA GLU A 945 -17.36 13.99 -4.50
C GLU A 945 -18.46 14.22 -3.46
N LEU A 946 -18.10 14.26 -2.16
CA LEU A 946 -19.03 14.64 -1.08
C LEU A 946 -19.58 16.06 -1.24
N ALA A 947 -18.81 16.98 -1.86
CA ALA A 947 -19.26 18.34 -2.18
C ALA A 947 -20.10 18.45 -3.46
N GLY A 948 -20.30 17.34 -4.17
CA GLY A 948 -21.02 17.27 -5.46
C GLY A 948 -20.19 17.73 -6.66
N LEU A 949 -18.86 17.76 -6.55
CA LEU A 949 -17.94 18.03 -7.66
C LEU A 949 -17.59 16.74 -8.41
N LYS A 950 -17.38 16.84 -9.71
CA LYS A 950 -16.86 15.74 -10.53
C LYS A 950 -15.34 15.85 -10.59
N SER A 951 -14.65 14.92 -9.94
CA SER A 951 -13.19 14.92 -9.88
C SER A 951 -12.62 13.54 -10.20
N ASN A 952 -11.45 13.54 -10.82
CA ASN A 952 -10.72 12.35 -11.23
C ASN A 952 -9.26 12.45 -10.80
N LEU A 953 -8.65 11.30 -10.49
CA LEU A 953 -7.19 11.22 -10.40
C LEU A 953 -6.59 11.36 -11.80
N VAL A 954 -5.41 11.95 -11.89
CA VAL A 954 -4.68 12.14 -13.14
C VAL A 954 -3.26 11.65 -12.94
N LEU A 955 -2.89 10.59 -13.64
CA LEU A 955 -1.52 10.11 -13.67
C LEU A 955 -0.71 10.95 -14.65
N VAL A 956 0.46 11.42 -14.25
CA VAL A 956 1.28 12.35 -15.03
C VAL A 956 2.68 11.79 -15.22
N LEU A 957 3.21 11.94 -16.42
CA LEU A 957 4.64 11.94 -16.68
C LEU A 957 5.06 13.39 -16.88
N THR A 958 5.73 13.96 -15.87
CA THR A 958 6.16 15.36 -15.87
C THR A 958 7.07 15.65 -17.06
N ASN A 959 7.05 16.89 -17.55
CA ASN A 959 7.63 17.22 -18.84
C ASN A 959 9.16 17.16 -18.87
N ASP A 960 9.84 17.21 -17.73
CA ASP A 960 11.28 16.93 -17.55
C ASP A 960 11.67 15.49 -17.91
N ASN A 961 10.68 14.60 -18.05
CA ASN A 961 10.84 13.24 -18.57
C ASN A 961 10.54 13.14 -20.08
N GLY A 962 10.43 14.26 -20.80
CA GLY A 962 10.23 14.30 -22.25
C GLY A 962 8.76 14.24 -22.69
N TYR A 963 8.45 14.90 -23.79
CA TYR A 963 7.10 15.02 -24.35
C TYR A 963 6.72 13.86 -25.26
N LYS A 964 7.69 13.18 -25.88
CA LYS A 964 7.45 12.12 -26.87
C LYS A 964 7.42 10.71 -26.28
N ASN A 965 7.62 10.57 -24.98
CA ASN A 965 7.85 9.26 -24.35
C ASN A 965 6.60 8.40 -24.13
N MET A 966 5.37 8.88 -24.36
CA MET A 966 4.13 8.12 -24.11
C MET A 966 3.28 7.87 -25.38
N LYS A 967 3.92 7.39 -26.46
CA LYS A 967 3.21 7.05 -27.72
C LYS A 967 2.56 5.67 -27.74
N LEU A 968 3.00 4.76 -26.88
CA LEU A 968 2.38 3.44 -26.66
C LEU A 968 1.85 3.35 -25.22
N PRO A 969 0.76 2.61 -24.96
CA PRO A 969 0.26 2.36 -23.60
C PRO A 969 1.36 1.90 -22.64
N THR A 970 1.53 2.64 -21.53
CA THR A 970 2.53 2.35 -20.50
C THR A 970 2.08 2.73 -19.10
N THR A 971 2.66 2.09 -18.07
CA THR A 971 2.46 2.44 -16.67
C THR A 971 3.51 3.43 -16.13
N ASP A 972 4.40 3.96 -16.98
CA ASP A 972 5.59 4.76 -16.59
C ASP A 972 5.30 6.19 -16.12
N PHE A 973 4.18 6.44 -15.44
CA PHE A 973 3.89 7.73 -14.80
C PHE A 973 4.84 7.96 -13.60
N ASN A 974 5.09 9.22 -13.25
CA ASN A 974 5.93 9.60 -12.12
C ASN A 974 5.24 10.54 -11.11
N HIS A 975 4.03 11.00 -11.40
CA HIS A 975 3.29 11.92 -10.55
C HIS A 975 1.77 11.72 -10.63
N CYS A 976 1.03 12.24 -9.64
CA CYS A 976 -0.43 12.17 -9.56
C CYS A 976 -1.02 13.50 -9.11
N ILE A 977 -1.99 14.03 -9.87
CA ILE A 977 -2.72 15.26 -9.59
C ILE A 977 -4.23 15.04 -9.72
N VAL A 978 -5.03 16.12 -9.60
CA VAL A 978 -6.48 16.07 -9.77
C VAL A 978 -6.94 16.85 -10.99
N LYS A 979 -7.91 16.29 -11.72
CA LYS A 979 -8.79 17.02 -12.63
C LYS A 979 -10.14 17.17 -11.96
N THR A 980 -10.67 18.40 -11.90
CA THR A 980 -12.02 18.69 -11.38
C THR A 980 -12.78 19.59 -12.35
N VAL A 981 -14.10 19.43 -12.44
CA VAL A 981 -14.95 20.28 -13.28
C VAL A 981 -15.47 21.45 -12.46
N ILE A 982 -15.12 22.69 -12.86
CA ILE A 982 -15.60 23.94 -12.25
C ILE A 982 -16.28 24.79 -13.32
N ASP A 983 -17.57 25.06 -13.12
CA ASP A 983 -18.40 25.88 -14.01
C ASP A 983 -18.37 25.40 -15.47
N GLY A 984 -18.34 24.08 -15.66
CA GLY A 984 -18.29 23.41 -16.96
C GLY A 984 -16.89 23.30 -17.58
N ASN A 985 -15.85 23.80 -16.93
CA ASN A 985 -14.47 23.76 -17.41
C ASN A 985 -13.64 22.73 -16.65
N ASP A 986 -12.77 22.04 -17.38
CA ASP A 986 -11.76 21.15 -16.79
C ASP A 986 -10.66 21.99 -16.14
N VAL A 987 -10.48 21.83 -14.83
CA VAL A 987 -9.44 22.49 -14.03
C VAL A 987 -8.52 21.43 -13.43
N PHE A 988 -7.23 21.56 -13.68
CA PHE A 988 -6.20 20.72 -13.08
C PHE A 988 -5.66 21.38 -11.81
N LEU A 989 -5.49 20.60 -10.74
CA LEU A 989 -5.05 21.07 -9.44
C LEU A 989 -3.84 20.26 -8.97
N GLU A 990 -2.75 20.95 -8.65
CA GLU A 990 -1.54 20.40 -8.03
C GLU A 990 -1.64 20.54 -6.50
N LEU A 991 -1.38 19.44 -5.78
CA LEU A 991 -1.63 19.30 -4.34
C LEU A 991 -0.37 18.90 -3.55
N THR A 992 0.82 19.04 -4.15
CA THR A 992 2.09 18.65 -3.52
C THR A 992 2.94 19.83 -3.05
N ASP A 993 2.45 21.06 -3.23
CA ASP A 993 3.11 22.29 -2.82
C ASP A 993 2.14 23.16 -2.00
N LYS A 994 2.32 23.14 -0.67
CA LYS A 994 1.50 23.91 0.29
C LYS A 994 1.62 25.42 0.18
N TYR A 995 2.54 25.90 -0.64
CA TYR A 995 2.71 27.32 -0.92
C TYR A 995 2.15 27.69 -2.31
N LEU A 996 1.68 26.73 -3.10
CA LEU A 996 1.14 26.97 -4.43
C LEU A 996 -0.24 27.66 -4.37
N PRO A 997 -0.49 28.70 -5.16
CA PRO A 997 -1.83 29.28 -5.28
C PRO A 997 -2.85 28.32 -5.87
N PHE A 998 -4.12 28.48 -5.49
CA PHE A 998 -5.21 27.72 -6.10
C PHE A 998 -5.25 27.97 -7.62
N ARG A 999 -5.37 26.89 -8.41
CA ARG A 999 -5.31 26.86 -9.89
C ARG A 999 -3.97 27.26 -10.52
N ALA A 1000 -2.91 27.50 -9.75
CA ALA A 1000 -1.58 27.58 -10.32
C ALA A 1000 -1.05 26.17 -10.61
N LEU A 1001 -0.25 26.02 -11.67
CA LEU A 1001 0.41 24.76 -12.01
C LEU A 1001 1.93 25.02 -12.17
N PRO A 1002 2.80 24.19 -11.57
CA PRO A 1002 4.23 24.30 -11.80
C PRO A 1002 4.60 24.00 -13.26
N LEU A 1003 5.73 24.56 -13.71
CA LEU A 1003 6.20 24.39 -15.09
C LEU A 1003 6.45 22.93 -15.47
N SER A 1004 6.76 22.05 -14.52
CA SER A 1004 6.92 20.62 -14.76
C SER A 1004 5.66 19.93 -15.32
N LEU A 1005 4.48 20.58 -15.20
CA LEU A 1005 3.22 20.11 -15.74
C LEU A 1005 2.87 20.72 -17.10
N TYR A 1006 3.62 21.72 -17.59
CA TYR A 1006 3.31 22.38 -18.86
C TYR A 1006 3.38 21.39 -20.02
N LYS A 1007 2.24 21.15 -20.68
CA LYS A 1007 2.05 20.15 -21.73
C LYS A 1007 2.54 18.73 -21.37
N ALA A 1008 2.67 18.42 -20.08
CA ALA A 1008 3.08 17.10 -19.60
C ALA A 1008 2.09 16.02 -20.07
N ASN A 1009 2.57 14.79 -20.28
CA ASN A 1009 1.72 13.68 -20.68
C ASN A 1009 0.91 13.21 -19.48
N ALA A 1010 -0.41 13.08 -19.65
CA ALA A 1010 -1.30 12.73 -18.57
C ALA A 1010 -2.39 11.73 -19.00
N LEU A 1011 -2.79 10.87 -18.08
CA LEU A 1011 -3.91 9.95 -18.21
C LEU A 1011 -4.93 10.23 -17.11
N VAL A 1012 -6.14 10.62 -17.51
CA VAL A 1012 -7.26 10.82 -16.57
C VAL A 1012 -7.86 9.48 -16.21
N ILE A 1013 -7.99 9.22 -14.90
CA ILE A 1013 -8.52 7.97 -14.37
C ILE A 1013 -9.97 8.18 -13.93
N SER A 1014 -10.91 7.62 -14.70
CA SER A 1014 -12.32 7.60 -14.29
C SER A 1014 -12.65 6.33 -13.51
N PHE A 1015 -13.52 6.49 -12.51
CA PHE A 1015 -14.13 5.37 -11.80
C PHE A 1015 -15.39 4.85 -12.51
N ASP A 1016 -15.84 5.55 -13.56
CA ASP A 1016 -16.79 5.03 -14.54
C ASP A 1016 -16.03 4.33 -15.68
N LYS A 1017 -16.17 3.00 -15.75
CA LYS A 1017 -15.53 2.18 -16.79
C LYS A 1017 -15.99 2.57 -18.21
N ILE A 1018 -17.19 3.13 -18.37
CA ILE A 1018 -17.69 3.60 -19.66
C ILE A 1018 -16.91 4.84 -20.12
N GLU A 1019 -16.55 5.74 -19.20
CA GLU A 1019 -15.71 6.89 -19.53
C GLU A 1019 -14.29 6.44 -19.92
N ASN A 1020 -13.78 5.39 -19.27
CA ASN A 1020 -12.47 4.83 -19.57
C ASN A 1020 -12.37 4.20 -20.98
N GLU A 1021 -13.49 3.91 -21.67
CA GLU A 1021 -13.46 3.50 -23.09
C GLU A 1021 -12.84 4.57 -24.00
N LYS A 1022 -12.85 5.84 -23.57
CA LYS A 1022 -12.28 6.99 -24.29
C LYS A 1022 -10.89 7.38 -23.78
N ALA A 1023 -10.32 6.60 -22.86
CA ALA A 1023 -9.04 6.92 -22.23
C ALA A 1023 -7.92 7.00 -23.28
N GLN A 1024 -7.18 8.10 -23.25
CA GLN A 1024 -6.02 8.37 -24.09
C GLN A 1024 -5.07 9.31 -23.34
N ILE A 1025 -3.80 9.34 -23.74
CA ILE A 1025 -2.87 10.35 -23.23
C ILE A 1025 -3.29 11.72 -23.76
N ILE A 1026 -3.35 12.67 -22.85
CA ILE A 1026 -3.53 14.09 -23.13
C ILE A 1026 -2.25 14.85 -22.75
N ASN A 1027 -2.07 16.04 -23.32
CA ASN A 1027 -1.15 17.03 -22.78
C ASN A 1027 -1.93 17.94 -21.83
N ILE A 1028 -1.44 18.16 -20.61
CA ILE A 1028 -2.15 18.98 -19.62
C ILE A 1028 -2.37 20.40 -20.19
N PRO A 1029 -3.63 20.86 -20.30
CA PRO A 1029 -3.94 22.21 -20.77
C PRO A 1029 -3.69 23.23 -19.65
N PHE A 1030 -3.18 24.40 -20.02
CA PHE A 1030 -2.93 25.53 -19.10
C PHE A 1030 -3.95 26.65 -19.26
N ASP A 1031 -4.94 26.51 -20.15
CA ASP A 1031 -5.93 27.55 -20.46
C ASP A 1031 -6.74 28.00 -19.23
N ASN A 1032 -6.98 27.07 -18.29
CA ASN A 1032 -7.71 27.32 -17.05
C ASN A 1032 -6.79 27.48 -15.82
N ALA A 1033 -5.46 27.47 -16.01
CA ALA A 1033 -4.49 27.70 -14.95
C ALA A 1033 -4.26 29.21 -14.75
N THR A 1034 -3.90 29.61 -13.54
CA THR A 1034 -3.51 30.99 -13.24
C THR A 1034 -2.21 31.32 -13.97
N SER A 1035 -2.20 32.38 -14.78
CA SER A 1035 -1.01 32.82 -15.52
C SER A 1035 0.10 33.30 -14.58
N ASN A 1036 1.35 33.08 -14.98
CA ASN A 1036 2.52 33.54 -14.25
C ASN A 1036 2.83 34.98 -14.65
N ILE A 1037 2.70 35.92 -13.71
CA ILE A 1037 2.87 37.35 -13.95
C ILE A 1037 3.78 37.96 -12.90
N SER A 1038 4.77 38.73 -13.35
CA SER A 1038 5.62 39.57 -12.51
C SER A 1038 5.37 41.04 -12.81
N LYS A 1039 4.97 41.81 -11.81
CA LYS A 1039 4.89 43.27 -11.93
C LYS A 1039 5.80 43.94 -10.92
N ILE A 1040 6.59 44.91 -11.37
CA ILE A 1040 7.57 45.60 -10.54
C ILE A 1040 7.42 47.11 -10.74
N TYR A 1041 7.22 47.83 -9.64
CA TYR A 1041 7.18 49.28 -9.62
C TYR A 1041 8.36 49.79 -8.82
N SER A 1042 9.32 50.44 -9.47
CA SER A 1042 10.58 50.88 -8.89
C SER A 1042 10.68 52.41 -8.89
N GLU A 1043 10.83 53.00 -7.71
CA GLU A 1043 11.32 54.38 -7.59
C GLU A 1043 12.83 54.36 -7.37
N VAL A 1044 13.58 55.04 -8.25
CA VAL A 1044 15.04 55.07 -8.25
C VAL A 1044 15.53 56.50 -8.07
N LEU A 1045 16.12 56.76 -6.91
CA LEU A 1045 16.72 58.05 -6.58
C LEU A 1045 18.21 58.03 -6.96
N ILE A 1046 18.61 58.90 -7.88
CA ILE A 1046 19.99 58.99 -8.36
C ILE A 1046 20.73 60.10 -7.58
N SER A 1047 21.89 59.74 -7.02
CA SER A 1047 22.79 60.66 -6.32
C SER A 1047 24.24 60.48 -6.79
N ASP A 1048 25.10 61.47 -6.55
CA ASP A 1048 26.52 61.39 -6.94
C ASP A 1048 27.28 60.19 -6.35
N LYS A 1049 26.77 59.58 -5.28
CA LYS A 1049 27.40 58.46 -4.56
C LYS A 1049 26.74 57.11 -4.84
N GLY A 1050 25.66 57.07 -5.61
CA GLY A 1050 24.94 55.83 -5.89
C GLY A 1050 23.44 56.01 -6.13
N LYS A 1051 22.72 54.89 -6.11
CA LYS A 1051 21.29 54.81 -6.41
C LYS A 1051 20.53 54.15 -5.26
N THR A 1052 19.45 54.77 -4.81
CA THR A 1052 18.51 54.15 -3.85
C THR A 1052 17.29 53.66 -4.62
N PHE A 1053 16.89 52.42 -4.34
CA PHE A 1053 15.75 51.75 -4.96
C PHE A 1053 14.67 51.52 -3.91
N ILE A 1054 13.43 51.85 -4.24
CA ILE A 1054 12.23 51.42 -3.51
C ILE A 1054 11.35 50.68 -4.52
N ASN A 1055 11.19 49.37 -4.32
CA ASN A 1055 10.55 48.50 -5.30
C ASN A 1055 9.34 47.83 -4.69
N LYS A 1056 8.18 47.97 -5.33
CA LYS A 1056 6.99 47.17 -5.05
C LYS A 1056 6.91 46.03 -6.05
N HIS A 1057 6.91 44.80 -5.55
CA HIS A 1057 6.83 43.57 -6.31
C HIS A 1057 5.43 42.99 -6.17
N VAL A 1058 4.86 42.54 -7.29
CA VAL A 1058 3.56 41.88 -7.37
C VAL A 1058 3.73 40.61 -8.19
N ILE A 1059 3.59 39.45 -7.56
CA ILE A 1059 3.86 38.15 -8.19
C ILE A 1059 2.58 37.31 -8.20
N GLN A 1060 2.27 36.71 -9.35
CA GLN A 1060 1.09 35.87 -9.56
C GLN A 1060 1.44 34.52 -10.20
N GLY A 1061 0.53 33.56 -10.11
CA GLY A 1061 0.69 32.21 -10.67
C GLY A 1061 1.64 31.34 -9.85
N SER A 1062 2.28 30.34 -10.48
CA SER A 1062 3.12 29.37 -9.77
C SER A 1062 4.36 29.99 -9.13
N GLY A 1063 4.89 31.09 -9.71
CA GLY A 1063 6.03 31.83 -9.17
C GLY A 1063 5.79 32.40 -7.78
N LYS A 1064 4.52 32.61 -7.38
CA LYS A 1064 4.16 33.06 -6.03
C LYS A 1064 4.52 32.02 -4.96
N SER A 1065 4.57 30.72 -5.29
CA SER A 1065 4.90 29.67 -4.32
C SER A 1065 6.24 29.91 -3.62
N TYR A 1066 7.29 30.20 -4.41
CA TYR A 1066 8.61 30.56 -3.89
C TYR A 1066 8.54 31.70 -2.87
N TYR A 1067 7.80 32.77 -3.18
CA TYR A 1067 7.67 33.92 -2.28
C TYR A 1067 6.79 33.62 -1.07
N ASN A 1068 5.76 32.78 -1.20
CA ASN A 1068 4.97 32.31 -0.08
C ASN A 1068 5.84 31.56 0.94
N GLU A 1069 6.72 30.67 0.49
CA GLU A 1069 7.69 29.99 1.35
C GLU A 1069 8.67 30.99 1.97
N LEU A 1070 9.26 31.85 1.15
CA LEU A 1070 10.23 32.86 1.57
C LEU A 1070 9.67 33.78 2.66
N PHE A 1071 8.40 34.18 2.57
CA PHE A 1071 7.71 35.01 3.57
C PHE A 1071 6.99 34.22 4.68
N SER A 1072 7.10 32.90 4.69
CA SER A 1072 6.54 32.06 5.75
C SER A 1072 7.38 32.10 7.03
N ASN A 1073 6.83 31.53 8.10
CA ASN A 1073 7.55 31.35 9.36
C ASN A 1073 8.67 30.29 9.29
N ALA A 1074 8.77 29.52 8.20
CA ALA A 1074 9.84 28.55 8.01
C ALA A 1074 11.17 29.24 7.67
N THR A 1075 11.12 30.46 7.13
CA THR A 1075 12.30 31.22 6.70
C THR A 1075 12.53 32.42 7.60
N THR A 1076 13.72 32.50 8.20
CA THR A 1076 14.10 33.63 9.07
C THR A 1076 14.32 34.91 8.25
N GLU A 1077 14.22 36.06 8.91
CA GLU A 1077 14.44 37.36 8.26
C GLU A 1077 15.83 37.48 7.64
N ASP A 1078 16.87 36.96 8.31
CA ASP A 1078 18.24 37.01 7.81
C ASP A 1078 18.45 36.14 6.57
N VAL A 1079 17.88 34.93 6.55
CA VAL A 1079 17.94 34.04 5.37
C VAL A 1079 17.21 34.71 4.20
N ARG A 1080 16.00 35.21 4.43
CA ARG A 1080 15.21 35.95 3.43
C ARG A 1080 15.97 37.14 2.85
N LYS A 1081 16.59 37.95 3.71
CA LYS A 1081 17.39 39.12 3.30
C LYS A 1081 18.57 38.69 2.44
N LYS A 1082 19.37 37.72 2.88
CA LYS A 1082 20.53 37.21 2.13
C LYS A 1082 20.13 36.63 0.78
N GLU A 1083 19.04 35.88 0.73
CA GLU A 1083 18.56 35.25 -0.49
C GLU A 1083 18.09 36.29 -1.52
N LEU A 1084 17.27 37.27 -1.11
CA LEU A 1084 16.85 38.35 -1.99
C LEU A 1084 18.00 39.28 -2.37
N GLU A 1085 18.92 39.58 -1.46
CA GLU A 1085 20.13 40.34 -1.74
C GLU A 1085 21.00 39.61 -2.78
N SER A 1086 21.21 38.31 -2.64
CA SER A 1086 21.91 37.47 -3.62
C SER A 1086 21.21 37.48 -4.98
N ASN A 1087 19.88 37.34 -5.00
CA ASN A 1087 19.08 37.38 -6.23
C ASN A 1087 19.21 38.74 -6.94
N PHE A 1088 19.09 39.86 -6.22
CA PHE A 1088 19.28 41.19 -6.80
C PHE A 1088 20.72 41.43 -7.25
N ASN A 1089 21.72 40.97 -6.48
CA ASN A 1089 23.13 41.06 -6.86
C ASN A 1089 23.40 40.36 -8.18
N SER A 1090 22.88 39.14 -8.33
CA SER A 1090 23.02 38.33 -9.54
C SER A 1090 22.35 39.00 -10.75
N ARG A 1091 21.10 39.46 -10.59
CA ARG A 1091 20.34 40.10 -11.68
C ARG A 1091 20.93 41.42 -12.14
N LEU A 1092 21.34 42.28 -11.19
CA LEU A 1092 21.89 43.61 -11.46
C LEU A 1092 23.40 43.58 -11.77
N LYS A 1093 24.09 42.47 -11.51
CA LYS A 1093 25.56 42.33 -11.59
C LYS A 1093 26.28 43.42 -10.78
N LYS A 1094 25.74 43.74 -9.61
CA LYS A 1094 26.22 44.79 -8.69
C LYS A 1094 26.11 44.28 -7.26
N VAL A 1095 26.94 44.81 -6.36
CA VAL A 1095 26.75 44.60 -4.92
C VAL A 1095 25.75 45.63 -4.44
N ILE A 1096 24.58 45.16 -4.03
CA ILE A 1096 23.58 45.98 -3.35
C ILE A 1096 23.83 45.94 -1.84
N SER A 1097 23.30 46.94 -1.13
CA SER A 1097 23.11 46.93 0.31
C SER A 1097 21.62 46.96 0.58
N LEU A 1098 21.05 45.81 0.94
CA LEU A 1098 19.62 45.68 1.21
C LEU A 1098 19.27 46.32 2.57
N GLU A 1099 18.42 47.34 2.56
CA GLU A 1099 17.99 48.03 3.79
C GLU A 1099 16.84 47.29 4.48
N TYR A 1100 15.76 47.01 3.73
CA TYR A 1100 14.62 46.25 4.25
C TYR A 1100 13.85 45.52 3.15
N ILE A 1101 13.08 44.52 3.59
CA ILE A 1101 12.02 43.88 2.81
C ILE A 1101 10.77 43.86 3.69
N LYS A 1102 9.63 44.25 3.14
CA LYS A 1102 8.37 44.35 3.85
C LYS A 1102 7.25 43.66 3.07
N LEU A 1103 6.65 42.64 3.65
CA LEU A 1103 5.44 42.03 3.09
C LEU A 1103 4.28 43.04 3.17
N LEU A 1104 3.59 43.31 2.06
CA LEU A 1104 2.48 44.25 2.00
C LEU A 1104 1.12 43.54 2.04
N SER A 1105 0.97 42.47 1.26
CA SER A 1105 -0.24 41.66 1.24
C SER A 1105 0.10 40.22 0.82
N ASN A 1106 -0.46 39.25 1.54
CA ASN A 1106 -0.41 37.85 1.13
C ASN A 1106 -1.56 37.06 1.74
N GLN A 1107 -2.31 36.36 0.89
CA GLN A 1107 -3.13 35.22 1.27
C GLN A 1107 -2.58 34.02 0.50
N VAL A 1108 -2.07 33.00 1.21
CA VAL A 1108 -1.24 31.93 0.61
C VAL A 1108 -1.81 31.38 -0.69
N PHE A 1109 -3.11 31.03 -0.70
CA PHE A 1109 -3.76 30.39 -1.84
C PHE A 1109 -4.45 31.32 -2.84
N ASP A 1110 -4.45 32.65 -2.60
CA ASP A 1110 -4.97 33.63 -3.55
C ASP A 1110 -4.01 33.79 -4.74
N ASN A 1111 -4.43 34.49 -5.78
CA ASN A 1111 -3.63 34.63 -7.00
C ASN A 1111 -2.36 35.49 -6.86
N GLU A 1112 -2.23 36.35 -5.85
CA GLU A 1112 -1.21 37.40 -5.79
C GLU A 1112 -0.51 37.51 -4.42
N ILE A 1113 0.79 37.79 -4.44
CA ILE A 1113 1.57 38.28 -3.30
C ILE A 1113 2.20 39.62 -3.63
N THR A 1114 2.18 40.56 -2.68
CA THR A 1114 2.79 41.87 -2.82
C THR A 1114 3.79 42.14 -1.70
N TYR A 1115 5.00 42.55 -2.04
CA TYR A 1115 6.01 42.98 -1.07
C TYR A 1115 6.81 44.18 -1.57
N GLU A 1116 7.46 44.88 -0.64
CA GLU A 1116 8.33 46.03 -0.91
C GLU A 1116 9.77 45.68 -0.55
N SER A 1117 10.73 46.13 -1.35
CA SER A 1117 12.16 46.07 -1.01
C SER A 1117 12.80 47.44 -1.18
N LYS A 1118 13.68 47.81 -0.24
CA LYS A 1118 14.54 48.98 -0.35
C LYS A 1118 15.99 48.60 -0.26
N PHE A 1119 16.79 49.07 -1.21
CA PHE A 1119 18.23 48.84 -1.21
C PHE A 1119 19.00 50.00 -1.83
N PHE A 1120 20.29 50.05 -1.53
CA PHE A 1120 21.22 51.03 -2.08
C PHE A 1120 22.32 50.35 -2.90
N ILE A 1121 22.67 50.93 -4.05
CA ILE A 1121 23.84 50.54 -4.84
C ILE A 1121 24.87 51.65 -4.73
N SER A 1122 26.03 51.32 -4.18
CA SER A 1122 27.19 52.21 -4.12
C SER A 1122 27.91 52.21 -5.47
N GLU A 1123 27.74 53.26 -6.25
CA GLU A 1123 28.45 53.45 -7.51
C GLU A 1123 28.63 54.94 -7.83
N ASN A 1124 29.73 55.28 -8.50
CA ASN A 1124 29.95 56.64 -8.98
C ASN A 1124 29.18 56.85 -10.29
N ILE A 1125 28.46 57.97 -10.41
CA ILE A 1125 27.80 58.35 -11.66
C ILE A 1125 28.85 58.62 -12.75
N GLN A 1126 28.67 58.00 -13.91
CA GLN A 1126 29.52 58.20 -15.07
C GLN A 1126 29.33 59.61 -15.65
N LYS A 1127 30.41 60.26 -16.08
CA LYS A 1127 30.40 61.64 -16.59
C LYS A 1127 31.12 61.75 -17.93
N VAL A 1128 30.53 62.48 -18.87
CA VAL A 1128 31.13 62.88 -20.15
C VAL A 1128 30.99 64.40 -20.26
N GLY A 1129 32.08 65.13 -19.96
CA GLY A 1129 32.03 66.59 -19.79
C GLY A 1129 31.10 66.98 -18.62
N ASN A 1130 30.12 67.84 -18.88
CA ASN A 1130 29.09 68.23 -17.91
C ASN A 1130 27.89 67.29 -17.86
N LEU A 1131 27.79 66.32 -18.80
CA LEU A 1131 26.70 65.35 -18.87
C LEU A 1131 26.97 64.19 -17.90
N LYS A 1132 26.01 63.90 -17.04
CA LYS A 1132 25.96 62.71 -16.19
C LYS A 1132 25.13 61.64 -16.89
N ILE A 1133 25.61 60.40 -16.86
CA ILE A 1133 24.99 59.26 -17.54
C ILE A 1133 24.57 58.22 -16.49
N ALA A 1134 23.35 57.73 -16.61
CA ALA A 1134 22.84 56.64 -15.79
C ALA A 1134 22.12 55.58 -16.64
N ASN A 1135 22.40 54.31 -16.39
CA ASN A 1135 21.62 53.20 -16.92
C ASN A 1135 20.27 53.13 -16.22
N ILE A 1136 19.25 52.64 -16.93
CA ILE A 1136 17.94 52.34 -16.36
C ILE A 1136 18.02 50.98 -15.67
N PRO A 1137 17.92 50.93 -14.33
CA PRO A 1137 18.24 49.70 -13.61
C PRO A 1137 16.99 48.85 -13.39
N PHE A 1138 16.63 48.03 -14.38
CA PHE A 1138 15.63 46.97 -14.19
C PHE A 1138 16.16 45.90 -13.24
N ILE A 1139 15.34 45.45 -12.28
CA ILE A 1139 15.74 44.46 -11.25
C ILE A 1139 15.35 43.02 -11.63
N ASP A 1140 14.80 42.85 -12.83
CA ASP A 1140 14.35 41.65 -13.49
C ASP A 1140 14.81 41.69 -14.96
N ASN A 1141 15.40 40.58 -15.40
CA ASN A 1141 15.94 40.41 -16.75
C ASN A 1141 14.99 39.50 -17.53
N ILE A 1142 14.27 40.05 -18.50
CA ILE A 1142 13.31 39.30 -19.34
C ILE A 1142 14.04 38.47 -20.39
N TYR A 1143 15.11 39.05 -20.96
CA TYR A 1143 15.98 38.39 -21.91
C TYR A 1143 17.45 38.58 -21.54
N THR A 1144 18.26 37.54 -21.73
CA THR A 1144 19.69 37.51 -21.39
C THR A 1144 20.49 36.95 -22.57
N ARG A 1145 21.78 37.31 -22.67
CA ARG A 1145 22.61 36.95 -23.82
C ARG A 1145 22.89 35.44 -23.94
N ASP A 1146 22.74 34.67 -22.87
CA ASP A 1146 22.98 33.22 -22.87
C ASP A 1146 21.97 32.42 -23.72
N ILE A 1147 20.70 32.85 -23.80
CA ILE A 1147 19.70 32.20 -24.68
C ILE A 1147 20.01 32.40 -26.17
N ILE A 1148 20.88 33.36 -26.50
CA ILE A 1148 21.28 33.70 -27.88
C ILE A 1148 22.81 33.67 -28.08
N ALA A 1149 23.53 32.94 -27.23
CA ALA A 1149 25.00 32.97 -27.18
C ALA A 1149 25.69 32.37 -28.41
N THR A 1150 24.99 31.52 -29.19
CA THR A 1150 25.56 30.85 -30.36
C THR A 1150 25.22 31.59 -31.66
N GLU A 1151 26.04 31.42 -32.69
CA GLU A 1151 25.75 31.98 -34.02
C GLU A 1151 24.66 31.21 -34.76
N SER A 1152 24.59 29.91 -34.52
CA SER A 1152 23.56 29.00 -35.01
C SER A 1152 23.22 27.97 -33.94
N ARG A 1153 22.12 27.24 -34.10
CA ARG A 1153 21.75 26.13 -33.21
C ARG A 1153 21.59 24.81 -33.95
N THR A 1154 21.93 23.74 -33.26
CA THR A 1154 21.66 22.35 -33.69
C THR A 1154 20.33 21.85 -33.11
N PHE A 1155 19.92 22.39 -31.96
CA PHE A 1155 18.69 22.01 -31.27
C PHE A 1155 17.76 23.21 -31.07
N ASP A 1156 16.45 22.93 -31.03
CA ASP A 1156 15.43 23.93 -30.69
C ASP A 1156 15.67 24.48 -29.26
N ILE A 1157 15.19 25.68 -28.96
CA ILE A 1157 15.17 26.20 -27.59
C ILE A 1157 13.91 25.69 -26.89
N ASN A 1158 14.08 24.87 -25.86
CA ASN A 1158 13.03 24.53 -24.91
C ASN A 1158 12.76 25.72 -23.98
N TYR A 1159 11.88 26.62 -24.41
CA TYR A 1159 11.76 27.96 -23.82
C TYR A 1159 11.34 27.96 -22.34
N ILE A 1160 10.57 26.97 -21.89
CA ILE A 1160 10.16 26.85 -20.48
C ILE A 1160 11.32 26.52 -19.53
N SER A 1161 12.47 26.04 -20.04
CA SER A 1161 13.68 25.87 -19.22
C SER A 1161 14.45 27.18 -19.03
N TYR A 1162 14.11 28.20 -19.81
CA TYR A 1162 14.65 29.56 -19.71
C TYR A 1162 13.77 30.47 -18.84
N GLU A 1163 12.47 30.51 -19.12
CA GLU A 1163 11.56 31.50 -18.53
C GLU A 1163 10.28 30.86 -18.00
N ASN A 1164 9.85 31.33 -16.82
CA ASN A 1164 8.69 30.82 -16.10
C ASN A 1164 7.56 31.83 -15.91
N ASN A 1165 7.66 33.03 -16.48
CA ASN A 1165 6.59 34.02 -16.54
C ASN A 1165 5.98 34.08 -17.94
N ASN A 1166 4.66 34.32 -18.01
CA ASN A 1166 3.96 34.66 -19.24
C ASN A 1166 3.99 36.17 -19.49
N GLN A 1167 4.09 36.97 -18.43
CA GLN A 1167 4.00 38.42 -18.54
C GLN A 1167 4.90 39.15 -17.53
N TYR A 1168 5.53 40.22 -18.01
CA TYR A 1168 6.23 41.21 -17.21
C TYR A 1168 5.58 42.60 -17.40
N ASP A 1169 5.36 43.32 -16.29
CA ASP A 1169 4.95 44.73 -16.28
C ASP A 1169 5.85 45.51 -15.32
N SER A 1170 6.84 46.23 -15.85
CA SER A 1170 7.81 46.97 -15.06
C SER A 1170 7.66 48.47 -15.25
N GLU A 1171 7.57 49.21 -14.16
CA GLU A 1171 7.56 50.68 -14.16
C GLU A 1171 8.77 51.16 -13.35
N VAL A 1172 9.61 52.01 -13.95
CA VAL A 1172 10.74 52.65 -13.25
C VAL A 1172 10.55 54.16 -13.28
N ILE A 1173 10.45 54.77 -12.09
CA ILE A 1173 10.46 56.21 -11.89
C ILE A 1173 11.87 56.62 -11.49
N LEU A 1174 12.63 57.17 -12.44
CA LEU A 1174 13.97 57.69 -12.19
C LEU A 1174 13.88 59.16 -11.78
N LYS A 1175 14.37 59.49 -10.59
CA LYS A 1175 14.47 60.85 -10.07
C LYS A 1175 15.93 61.28 -9.97
N ILE A 1176 16.25 62.42 -10.58
CA ILE A 1176 17.58 63.06 -10.49
C ILE A 1176 17.52 64.25 -9.51
N PRO A 1177 18.66 64.79 -9.04
CA PRO A 1177 18.68 65.95 -8.14
C PRO A 1177 17.92 67.16 -8.71
N GLU A 1178 17.26 67.93 -7.84
CA GLU A 1178 16.38 69.06 -8.24
C GLU A 1178 17.11 70.19 -9.00
N ASP A 1179 18.43 70.29 -8.85
CA ASP A 1179 19.28 71.25 -9.57
C ASP A 1179 19.71 70.76 -10.97
N LYS A 1180 19.22 69.59 -11.41
CA LYS A 1180 19.58 68.92 -12.67
C LYS A 1180 18.40 68.77 -13.61
N VAL A 1181 18.64 68.61 -14.91
CA VAL A 1181 17.58 68.30 -15.88
C VAL A 1181 17.97 67.16 -16.81
N PHE A 1182 17.00 66.31 -17.17
CA PHE A 1182 17.19 65.33 -18.25
C PHE A 1182 17.40 66.06 -19.57
N SER A 1183 18.47 65.70 -20.29
CA SER A 1183 18.84 66.33 -21.57
C SER A 1183 18.84 65.37 -22.75
N GLU A 1184 19.02 64.08 -22.52
CA GLU A 1184 19.02 63.04 -23.56
C GLU A 1184 18.21 61.84 -23.08
N LEU A 1185 17.20 61.45 -23.86
CA LEU A 1185 16.30 60.35 -23.58
C LEU A 1185 16.33 59.32 -24.73
N PRO A 1186 16.35 58.02 -24.41
CA PRO A 1186 16.05 56.93 -25.34
C PRO A 1186 14.74 57.12 -26.13
N GLN A 1187 14.65 56.49 -27.29
CA GLN A 1187 13.40 56.39 -28.04
C GLN A 1187 12.59 55.20 -27.56
N SER A 1188 11.27 55.38 -27.43
CA SER A 1188 10.34 54.27 -27.13
C SER A 1188 10.35 53.27 -28.29
N LYS A 1189 10.43 51.97 -27.97
CA LYS A 1189 10.51 50.90 -28.96
C LYS A 1189 9.51 49.78 -28.66
N THR A 1190 9.09 49.09 -29.71
CA THR A 1190 8.30 47.86 -29.64
C THR A 1190 8.96 46.81 -30.51
N PHE A 1191 9.05 45.59 -30.00
CA PHE A 1191 9.55 44.44 -30.73
C PHE A 1191 8.52 43.32 -30.66
N SER A 1192 8.41 42.53 -31.72
CA SER A 1192 7.53 41.38 -31.78
C SER A 1192 8.23 40.23 -32.49
N PHE A 1193 8.09 39.03 -31.94
CA PHE A 1193 8.48 37.78 -32.57
C PHE A 1193 7.40 36.74 -32.28
N LYS A 1194 6.60 36.39 -33.30
CA LYS A 1194 5.41 35.54 -33.14
C LYS A 1194 4.51 36.03 -31.99
N ASN A 1195 4.33 35.20 -30.95
CA ASN A 1195 3.53 35.47 -29.77
C ASN A 1195 4.32 36.19 -28.66
N HIS A 1196 5.62 36.41 -28.83
CA HIS A 1196 6.41 37.27 -27.96
C HIS A 1196 6.23 38.72 -28.38
N ASN A 1197 5.91 39.58 -27.41
CA ASN A 1197 5.78 41.01 -27.61
C ASN A 1197 6.52 41.73 -26.50
N TYR A 1198 7.29 42.75 -26.87
CA TYR A 1198 8.01 43.60 -25.94
C TYR A 1198 7.76 45.07 -26.28
N SER A 1199 7.59 45.90 -25.27
CA SER A 1199 7.52 47.36 -25.43
C SER A 1199 8.24 48.06 -24.28
N ILE A 1200 8.97 49.11 -24.61
CA ILE A 1200 9.57 50.04 -23.66
C ILE A 1200 9.22 51.46 -24.05
N ALA A 1201 8.70 52.23 -23.11
CA ALA A 1201 8.21 53.58 -23.32
C ALA A 1201 8.80 54.54 -22.29
N TYR A 1202 9.28 55.68 -22.76
CA TYR A 1202 9.91 56.73 -21.95
C TYR A 1202 9.02 57.96 -21.92
N GLN A 1203 8.65 58.40 -20.73
CA GLN A 1203 7.80 59.57 -20.51
C GLN A 1203 8.45 60.49 -19.48
N LEU A 1204 8.87 61.69 -19.92
CA LEU A 1204 9.31 62.74 -19.01
C LEU A 1204 8.08 63.29 -18.27
N VAL A 1205 8.00 63.06 -16.96
CA VAL A 1205 6.88 63.51 -16.11
C VAL A 1205 7.05 64.98 -15.78
N ASP A 1206 8.29 65.36 -15.43
CA ASP A 1206 8.76 66.73 -15.25
C ASP A 1206 10.26 66.79 -15.54
N LYS A 1207 10.89 67.96 -15.43
CA LYS A 1207 12.32 68.15 -15.75
C LYS A 1207 13.30 67.28 -14.93
N HIS A 1208 12.88 66.70 -13.81
CA HIS A 1208 13.68 65.92 -12.85
C HIS A 1208 13.22 64.46 -12.71
N THR A 1209 12.08 64.10 -13.31
CA THR A 1209 11.44 62.79 -13.15
C THR A 1209 11.16 62.14 -14.50
N LEU A 1210 11.78 60.99 -14.75
CA LEU A 1210 11.54 60.16 -15.94
C LEU A 1210 10.79 58.89 -15.54
N LYS A 1211 9.66 58.64 -16.19
CA LYS A 1211 8.90 57.39 -16.09
C LYS A 1211 9.26 56.49 -17.27
N VAL A 1212 9.65 55.25 -16.97
CA VAL A 1212 9.96 54.22 -17.96
C VAL A 1212 9.00 53.05 -17.74
N ASN A 1213 8.17 52.73 -18.72
CA ASN A 1213 7.28 51.57 -18.67
C ASN A 1213 7.80 50.51 -19.62
N ARG A 1214 7.94 49.28 -19.12
CA ARG A 1214 8.33 48.11 -19.88
C ARG A 1214 7.25 47.05 -19.73
N LYS A 1215 6.78 46.50 -20.85
CA LYS A 1215 5.84 45.37 -20.87
C LYS A 1215 6.33 44.28 -21.80
N ALA A 1216 6.28 43.04 -21.33
CA ALA A 1216 6.51 41.88 -22.17
C ALA A 1216 5.41 40.83 -21.99
N ASN A 1217 4.92 40.29 -23.11
CA ASN A 1217 4.07 39.10 -23.15
C ASN A 1217 4.87 38.01 -23.84
N LEU A 1218 4.98 36.84 -23.20
CA LEU A 1218 5.86 35.76 -23.60
C LEU A 1218 5.05 34.52 -23.93
N SER A 1219 5.48 33.77 -24.96
CA SER A 1219 4.99 32.42 -25.19
C SER A 1219 5.92 31.40 -24.53
N TRP A 1220 5.35 30.31 -24.03
CA TRP A 1220 6.10 29.14 -23.57
C TRP A 1220 6.28 28.09 -24.67
N ASP A 1221 5.99 28.43 -25.92
CA ASP A 1221 6.31 27.57 -27.05
C ASP A 1221 7.82 27.57 -27.35
N ASN A 1222 8.33 26.43 -27.81
CA ASN A 1222 9.73 26.29 -28.18
C ASN A 1222 10.09 27.14 -29.40
N ILE A 1223 11.34 27.62 -29.43
CA ILE A 1223 11.90 28.35 -30.57
C ILE A 1223 12.63 27.34 -31.45
N THR A 1224 12.21 27.17 -32.70
CA THR A 1224 12.84 26.16 -33.58
C THR A 1224 14.21 26.63 -34.08
N THR A 1225 15.07 25.68 -34.46
CA THR A 1225 16.38 25.96 -35.09
C THR A 1225 16.27 26.92 -36.29
N ASN A 1226 15.25 26.77 -37.13
CA ASN A 1226 14.99 27.64 -38.28
C ASN A 1226 14.57 29.06 -37.88
N GLU A 1227 13.99 29.22 -36.69
CA GLU A 1227 13.53 30.50 -36.16
C GLU A 1227 14.59 31.24 -35.35
N TYR A 1228 15.64 30.53 -34.94
CA TYR A 1228 16.65 31.02 -34.01
C TYR A 1228 17.26 32.35 -34.45
N LEU A 1229 17.58 32.54 -35.73
CA LEU A 1229 18.20 33.78 -36.20
C LEU A 1229 17.27 34.99 -36.08
N ASP A 1230 15.97 34.83 -36.33
CA ASP A 1230 15.01 35.91 -36.18
C ASP A 1230 14.68 36.17 -34.71
N TYR A 1231 14.62 35.11 -33.90
CA TYR A 1231 14.52 35.23 -32.44
C TYR A 1231 15.76 35.92 -31.84
N LYS A 1232 16.98 35.57 -32.28
CA LYS A 1232 18.24 36.21 -31.89
C LYS A 1232 18.20 37.70 -32.16
N LYS A 1233 17.83 38.12 -33.38
CA LYS A 1233 17.67 39.55 -33.73
C LYS A 1233 16.64 40.26 -32.85
N PHE A 1234 15.51 39.60 -32.57
CA PHE A 1234 14.49 40.14 -31.67
C PHE A 1234 15.04 40.36 -30.26
N VAL A 1235 15.70 39.36 -29.68
CA VAL A 1235 16.32 39.44 -28.34
C VAL A 1235 17.45 40.47 -28.30
N GLU A 1236 18.32 40.52 -29.31
CA GLU A 1236 19.37 41.53 -29.43
C GLU A 1236 18.78 42.94 -29.44
N GLY A 1237 17.70 43.16 -30.21
CA GLY A 1237 17.01 44.45 -30.25
C GLY A 1237 16.40 44.84 -28.90
N VAL A 1238 15.82 43.87 -28.17
CA VAL A 1238 15.31 44.10 -26.80
C VAL A 1238 16.45 44.45 -25.85
N ILE A 1239 17.53 43.66 -25.82
CA ILE A 1239 18.68 43.89 -24.94
C ILE A 1239 19.33 45.25 -25.26
N GLU A 1240 19.51 45.60 -26.53
CA GLU A 1240 20.05 46.90 -26.93
C GLU A 1240 19.16 48.06 -26.46
N ALA A 1241 17.83 47.90 -26.50
CA ALA A 1241 16.89 48.89 -25.99
C ALA A 1241 16.96 49.03 -24.46
N GLU A 1242 17.15 47.94 -23.72
CA GLU A 1242 17.31 47.96 -22.26
C GLU A 1242 18.67 48.48 -21.80
N GLU A 1243 19.73 48.28 -22.59
CA GLU A 1243 21.08 48.78 -22.32
C GLU A 1243 21.23 50.29 -22.62
N GLN A 1244 20.22 50.96 -23.19
CA GLN A 1244 20.25 52.40 -23.40
C GLN A 1244 20.33 53.19 -22.09
N VAL A 1245 21.09 54.29 -22.12
CA VAL A 1245 21.35 55.14 -20.97
C VAL A 1245 20.62 56.46 -21.08
N VAL A 1246 20.37 57.11 -19.94
CA VAL A 1246 19.79 58.46 -19.87
C VAL A 1246 20.85 59.48 -19.47
N GLY A 1247 20.78 60.66 -20.09
CA GLY A 1247 21.69 61.77 -19.83
C GLY A 1247 21.02 62.93 -19.11
N PHE A 1248 21.69 63.49 -18.11
CA PHE A 1248 21.22 64.67 -17.37
C PHE A 1248 22.38 65.59 -16.97
N LYS A 1249 22.12 66.89 -16.78
CA LYS A 1249 23.18 67.88 -16.48
C LYS A 1249 22.75 68.96 -15.50
#